data_AF-A0A937R1G8-F1
#
_entry.id   AF-A0A937R1G8-F1
#
_cell.length_a   1.000
_cell.length_b   1.000
_cell.length_c   1.000
_cell.angle_alpha   90.00
_cell.angle_beta   90.00
_cell.angle_gamma   90.00
#
_symmetry.space_group_name_H-M   'P 1'
#
loop_
_entity.id
_entity.type
_entity.pdbx_description
1 polymer ?
#
loop_
_entity_poly.entity_id
_entity_poly.type
_entity_poly.pdbx_seq_one_letter_code
_entity_poly.pdbx_strand_id
1 'polypeptide(L)'
;MYRVLVALLVTLHTVAGLAGAPQRRKPKPAVAMPGRAILADDFEKGIGEWSKQVGGEMKWVQDKAQARGGEGCVVGSVTKDRQANFLQREVPLRTDALYRFTVWARSDKLGKLVLWAQHKGQRVMFGSWQGVTKRWKPYSCQFSVQQAGPWRLQVILPSSHGAPPCTMWVDDLALLETRMPRQANLTASKGYNLAPALATDGAGTPWLAWTSHRDGQDELRVGRLAPDGDTWRLAQQWPVAIPKGSYVLDPVLCADAAGAWMFYAGEVEGDWSIHVARVAADGPSAPRRFTAGKATEARPAATLVKGKPWVAWEGNADGIRQVYLHPADAPEPLRLSQPGISSYSPAIATHAGEVWAAWHAFADGTYSLFGRRVKPDGSLGPIVQLTRDGNAERHARLLASPSGLWVAWQKEIKTVGLVKSTRMYRTGTVNNRETWLARWTPAGLQAAAGLRDTILPKGTEMPSMALDAQGRVWVTARRARSQSVGWDSVLQCFAGAEWGEARHLSSQLGWDGRAGIACVGSRILVAYQGGKTQAVPTVQASLAAKSDIFLATVSVADAPAPAPPQGSPLSESTKPHYMVKLRTQLGEDGPHRTIAYQGQKLGLFWGDLHEHTSLSQCGRWRDMSPDDNYASERDVVHADFSAMTDHGYNFCPALWHHTAKIVRVNHDPGRFVTFLGEEWTSTTERYSKKYPEGYYGHRNLIFASPYFPRWFNARNDDTPQQIWDELRKMKANFVQIPHQLADTGNVPVDWDFNDKVAQPVAEIFQARQSYEYKGAPRQAARTLEGHFIQDAWARGIVIGVIASPDHGGGQGKAAVYAPELTREDILDALRARRCYGTTAARIFLDVRVNGHLMGEEIAVKATEPIVVNARAIGANDVEAIELCRSNQFIYTKPIEGREADFTFRDLKPLEGKSYYYVRVRQKDGELAWSSPVWVTRR
;
A
#
# COMPACT_ATOMS: atom_id res chain seq x y z
N MET A 1 31.26 38.24 7.40
CA MET A 1 32.33 37.81 6.49
C MET A 1 32.00 36.44 5.91
N TYR A 2 31.03 36.44 4.99
CA TYR A 2 30.80 35.39 4.01
C TYR A 2 31.59 35.81 2.77
N ARG A 3 32.66 35.09 2.43
CA ARG A 3 33.27 34.95 1.10
C ARG A 3 34.67 34.36 1.28
N VAL A 4 35.06 33.54 0.30
CA VAL A 4 36.38 32.92 0.12
C VAL A 4 36.56 31.56 0.81
N LEU A 5 35.89 30.53 0.25
CA LEU A 5 36.46 29.17 0.12
C LEU A 5 35.59 28.34 -0.85
N VAL A 6 35.60 28.77 -2.12
CA VAL A 6 35.16 27.97 -3.28
C VAL A 6 36.16 28.26 -4.41
N ALA A 7 37.34 27.64 -4.34
CA ALA A 7 38.31 27.63 -5.44
C ALA A 7 39.50 26.71 -5.12
N LEU A 8 39.27 25.39 -5.00
CA LEU A 8 40.36 24.41 -5.05
C LEU A 8 39.74 23.02 -5.23
N LEU A 9 39.53 22.64 -6.49
CA LEU A 9 39.53 21.25 -7.00
C LEU A 9 39.13 21.26 -8.48
N VAL A 10 39.88 22.01 -9.29
CA VAL A 10 40.00 21.80 -10.73
C VAL A 10 41.48 21.93 -11.02
N THR A 11 42.12 20.84 -11.45
CA THR A 11 42.95 20.71 -12.67
C THR A 11 43.98 19.60 -12.46
N LEU A 12 43.90 18.55 -13.28
CA LEU A 12 44.99 17.79 -13.91
C LEU A 12 44.50 16.37 -14.19
N HIS A 13 44.15 16.09 -15.46
CA HIS A 13 44.83 15.10 -16.31
C HIS A 13 44.18 15.14 -17.69
N THR A 14 44.91 15.70 -18.65
CA THR A 14 44.67 15.65 -20.09
C THR A 14 45.82 14.89 -20.73
N VAL A 15 45.55 13.80 -21.47
CA VAL A 15 46.17 13.51 -22.77
C VAL A 15 45.18 12.75 -23.68
N ALA A 16 44.76 13.46 -24.72
CA ALA A 16 44.44 13.11 -26.11
C ALA A 16 43.68 11.82 -26.52
N GLY A 17 42.59 12.05 -27.28
CA GLY A 17 42.40 11.39 -28.58
C GLY A 17 41.15 10.51 -28.76
N LEU A 18 40.02 11.11 -29.15
CA LEU A 18 39.21 10.73 -30.33
C LEU A 18 37.86 11.46 -30.31
N ALA A 19 37.54 12.07 -31.45
CA ALA A 19 36.31 12.80 -31.71
C ALA A 19 35.09 11.88 -31.67
N GLY A 20 34.09 12.27 -30.88
CA GLY A 20 32.77 11.67 -30.83
C GLY A 20 31.94 12.41 -29.81
N ALA A 21 31.18 13.42 -30.26
CA ALA A 21 30.24 14.13 -29.39
C ALA A 21 29.33 13.09 -28.69
N PRO A 22 29.10 13.18 -27.37
CA PRO A 22 28.14 12.30 -26.72
C PRO A 22 26.76 12.67 -27.29
N GLN A 23 26.27 11.88 -28.25
CA GLN A 23 24.84 11.81 -28.51
C GLN A 23 24.20 11.54 -27.15
N ARG A 24 23.48 12.53 -26.63
CA ARG A 24 22.54 12.32 -25.54
C ARG A 24 21.70 11.13 -25.94
N ARG A 25 21.94 9.96 -25.33
CA ARG A 25 21.05 8.81 -25.49
C ARG A 25 19.68 9.34 -25.12
N LYS A 26 18.82 9.54 -26.12
CA LYS A 26 17.40 9.76 -25.91
C LYS A 26 16.98 8.63 -24.96
N PRO A 27 16.35 8.92 -23.81
CA PRO A 27 15.82 7.84 -22.98
C PRO A 27 15.00 6.95 -23.90
N LYS A 28 15.36 5.67 -24.02
CA LYS A 28 14.53 4.71 -24.75
C LYS A 28 13.13 4.86 -24.15
N PRO A 29 12.09 5.18 -24.94
CA PRO A 29 10.75 5.23 -24.40
C PRO A 29 10.49 3.88 -23.76
N ALA A 30 10.00 3.89 -22.51
CA ALA A 30 9.53 2.69 -21.88
C ALA A 30 8.60 1.98 -22.87
N VAL A 31 8.88 0.72 -23.25
CA VAL A 31 8.01 -0.06 -24.14
C VAL A 31 6.58 0.09 -23.65
N ALA A 32 5.82 0.84 -24.44
CA ALA A 32 4.45 1.22 -24.14
C ALA A 32 3.57 0.06 -24.56
N MET A 33 2.46 -0.14 -23.85
CA MET A 33 1.43 -1.07 -24.31
C MET A 33 1.03 -0.69 -25.74
N PRO A 34 1.05 -1.65 -26.67
CA PRO A 34 0.72 -1.41 -28.06
C PRO A 34 -0.72 -0.93 -28.19
N GLY A 35 -0.95 -0.06 -29.17
CA GLY A 35 -2.26 0.51 -29.45
C GLY A 35 -2.23 1.21 -30.81
N ARG A 36 -3.36 1.13 -31.52
CA ARG A 36 -3.56 1.83 -32.78
C ARG A 36 -3.83 3.30 -32.50
N ALA A 37 -3.06 4.21 -33.09
CA ALA A 37 -3.40 5.62 -33.04
C ALA A 37 -4.71 5.88 -33.81
N ILE A 38 -5.71 6.41 -33.11
CA ILE A 38 -6.98 6.87 -33.70
C ILE A 38 -7.09 8.40 -33.71
N LEU A 39 -6.19 9.08 -32.98
CA LEU A 39 -5.97 10.52 -33.04
C LEU A 39 -4.47 10.78 -32.83
N ALA A 40 -3.88 11.61 -33.67
CA ALA A 40 -2.51 12.10 -33.56
C ALA A 40 -2.45 13.51 -34.18
N ASP A 41 -2.60 14.54 -33.34
CA ASP A 41 -2.58 15.95 -33.76
C ASP A 41 -1.36 16.63 -33.14
N ASP A 42 -0.55 17.28 -33.97
CA ASP A 42 0.66 18.02 -33.59
C ASP A 42 0.47 19.55 -33.67
N PHE A 43 -0.74 20.00 -34.05
CA PHE A 43 -1.09 21.41 -34.27
C PHE A 43 -0.15 22.23 -35.18
N GLU A 44 0.72 21.58 -35.96
CA GLU A 44 1.67 22.26 -36.85
C GLU A 44 0.95 23.07 -37.93
N LYS A 45 -0.27 22.64 -38.28
CA LYS A 45 -1.13 23.24 -39.30
C LYS A 45 -2.32 24.02 -38.73
N GLY A 46 -2.28 24.37 -37.44
CA GLY A 46 -3.39 25.03 -36.75
C GLY A 46 -4.21 24.08 -35.87
N ILE A 47 -5.39 24.53 -35.44
CA ILE A 47 -6.24 23.80 -34.47
C ILE A 47 -6.93 22.56 -35.09
N GLY A 48 -6.89 22.41 -36.41
CA GLY A 48 -7.45 21.26 -37.12
C GLY A 48 -8.96 21.09 -36.89
N GLU A 49 -9.40 19.85 -36.67
CA GLU A 49 -10.80 19.48 -36.42
C GLU A 49 -11.29 19.79 -34.99
N TRP A 50 -10.46 20.39 -34.15
CA TRP A 50 -10.85 20.75 -32.79
C TRP A 50 -11.70 22.03 -32.79
N SER A 51 -12.92 21.96 -32.28
CA SER A 51 -13.80 23.12 -32.08
C SER A 51 -13.59 23.76 -30.71
N LYS A 52 -13.94 25.06 -30.59
CA LYS A 52 -13.85 25.86 -29.35
C LYS A 52 -15.25 26.17 -28.84
N GLN A 53 -15.47 26.18 -27.53
CA GLN A 53 -16.65 26.81 -26.95
C GLN A 53 -16.26 27.63 -25.69
N VAL A 54 -17.05 28.69 -25.45
CA VAL A 54 -16.66 30.04 -24.97
C VAL A 54 -16.38 30.15 -23.46
N GLY A 55 -15.34 30.95 -23.15
CA GLY A 55 -14.98 31.46 -21.81
C GLY A 55 -13.69 32.32 -21.83
N GLY A 56 -12.81 32.04 -22.80
CA GLY A 56 -11.57 32.74 -23.14
C GLY A 56 -11.00 32.21 -24.48
N GLU A 57 -10.13 32.97 -25.16
CA GLU A 57 -9.66 32.62 -26.51
C GLU A 57 -8.54 31.56 -26.47
N MET A 58 -8.78 30.37 -27.03
CA MET A 58 -7.71 29.45 -27.46
C MET A 58 -7.21 29.89 -28.84
N LYS A 59 -5.91 30.15 -28.99
CA LYS A 59 -5.30 30.63 -30.25
C LYS A 59 -4.19 29.70 -30.69
N TRP A 60 -4.11 29.45 -31.99
CA TRP A 60 -2.89 28.87 -32.55
C TRP A 60 -1.83 29.95 -32.64
N VAL A 61 -0.61 29.62 -32.24
CA VAL A 61 0.54 30.53 -32.23
C VAL A 61 1.66 29.87 -33.01
N GLN A 62 2.08 30.53 -34.08
CA GLN A 62 3.22 30.14 -34.90
C GLN A 62 4.51 30.72 -34.31
N ASP A 63 4.96 30.14 -33.20
CA ASP A 63 6.20 30.53 -32.52
C ASP A 63 6.93 29.28 -32.01
N LYS A 64 8.07 28.97 -32.65
CA LYS A 64 8.94 27.84 -32.28
C LYS A 64 9.43 27.91 -30.84
N ALA A 65 9.61 29.10 -30.27
CA ALA A 65 10.03 29.26 -28.89
C ALA A 65 8.92 28.88 -27.90
N GLN A 66 7.67 28.87 -28.37
CA GLN A 66 6.51 28.50 -27.58
C GLN A 66 6.09 27.05 -27.74
N ALA A 67 6.27 26.46 -28.92
CA ALA A 67 5.89 25.08 -29.23
C ALA A 67 6.75 24.03 -28.51
N ARG A 68 6.29 22.78 -28.44
CA ARG A 68 7.07 21.64 -27.94
C ARG A 68 7.96 21.10 -29.07
N GLY A 69 7.40 21.00 -30.26
CA GLY A 69 8.03 20.61 -31.52
C GLY A 69 7.58 21.54 -32.65
N GLY A 70 8.28 21.47 -33.79
CA GLY A 70 7.93 22.16 -35.04
C GLY A 70 7.70 23.67 -34.96
N GLU A 71 6.66 24.14 -35.66
CA GLU A 71 6.41 25.52 -36.09
C GLU A 71 5.32 26.24 -35.27
N GLY A 72 4.46 25.53 -34.54
CA GLY A 72 3.37 26.17 -33.79
C GLY A 72 2.71 25.31 -32.72
N CYS A 73 1.94 25.94 -31.84
CA CYS A 73 1.18 25.26 -30.78
C CYS A 73 -0.13 26.03 -30.47
N VAL A 74 -0.97 25.49 -29.59
CA VAL A 74 -2.21 26.18 -29.15
C VAL A 74 -2.02 26.77 -27.76
N VAL A 75 -2.44 28.02 -27.58
CA VAL A 75 -2.30 28.79 -26.34
C VAL A 75 -3.65 29.24 -25.85
N GLY A 76 -3.91 29.09 -24.56
CA GLY A 76 -5.10 29.59 -23.89
C GLY A 76 -4.75 30.34 -22.61
N SER A 77 -5.47 31.40 -22.32
CA SER A 77 -5.33 32.16 -21.08
C SER A 77 -6.67 32.33 -20.38
N VAL A 78 -6.65 32.26 -19.05
CA VAL A 78 -7.77 32.65 -18.16
C VAL A 78 -7.23 33.68 -17.16
N THR A 79 -7.99 34.73 -16.90
CA THR A 79 -7.53 35.88 -16.10
C THR A 79 -8.26 36.03 -14.78
N LYS A 80 -9.43 35.40 -14.62
CA LYS A 80 -10.23 35.41 -13.39
C LYS A 80 -10.40 33.99 -12.84
N ASP A 81 -10.76 33.90 -11.57
CA ASP A 81 -11.11 32.63 -10.94
C ASP A 81 -12.37 32.02 -11.58
N ARG A 82 -12.48 30.69 -11.52
CA ARG A 82 -13.63 29.92 -12.06
C ARG A 82 -13.90 30.16 -13.55
N GLN A 83 -12.85 30.37 -14.33
CA GLN A 83 -12.88 30.38 -15.79
C GLN A 83 -12.22 29.09 -16.34
N ALA A 84 -12.58 28.71 -17.56
CA ALA A 84 -11.94 27.61 -18.26
C ALA A 84 -12.09 27.76 -19.77
N ASN A 85 -11.06 27.36 -20.51
CA ASN A 85 -11.12 27.17 -21.96
C ASN A 85 -11.08 25.68 -22.29
N PHE A 86 -11.55 25.30 -23.47
CA PHE A 86 -11.41 23.92 -23.92
C PHE A 86 -11.36 23.78 -25.43
N LEU A 87 -10.69 22.71 -25.86
CA LEU A 87 -10.74 22.15 -27.20
C LEU A 87 -11.66 20.94 -27.17
N GLN A 88 -12.46 20.72 -28.21
CA GLN A 88 -13.23 19.48 -28.33
C GLN A 88 -13.26 18.91 -29.75
N ARG A 89 -13.22 17.57 -29.84
CA ARG A 89 -13.30 16.81 -31.09
C ARG A 89 -14.13 15.56 -30.89
N GLU A 90 -14.92 15.21 -31.90
CA GLU A 90 -15.68 13.96 -31.90
C GLU A 90 -14.81 12.82 -32.44
N VAL A 91 -14.81 11.69 -31.74
CA VAL A 91 -14.07 10.49 -32.13
C VAL A 91 -14.94 9.25 -31.93
N PRO A 92 -14.92 8.28 -32.85
CA PRO A 92 -15.65 7.03 -32.67
C PRO A 92 -14.92 6.17 -31.62
N LEU A 93 -15.61 5.81 -30.55
CA LEU A 93 -15.08 4.92 -29.50
C LEU A 93 -15.89 3.62 -29.42
N ARG A 94 -15.27 2.58 -28.88
CA ARG A 94 -15.77 1.22 -28.77
C ARG A 94 -15.77 0.75 -27.32
N THR A 95 -16.67 -0.15 -26.98
CA THR A 95 -16.80 -0.72 -25.63
C THR A 95 -15.79 -1.83 -25.34
N ASP A 96 -15.20 -2.41 -26.39
CA ASP A 96 -14.22 -3.51 -26.33
C ASP A 96 -12.76 -3.01 -26.36
N ALA A 97 -12.53 -1.72 -26.11
CA ALA A 97 -11.21 -1.11 -26.16
C ALA A 97 -10.87 -0.30 -24.90
N LEU A 98 -9.57 -0.23 -24.61
CA LEU A 98 -8.98 0.69 -23.66
C LEU A 98 -8.29 1.80 -24.43
N TYR A 99 -8.61 3.04 -24.11
CA TYR A 99 -8.06 4.22 -24.74
C TYR A 99 -7.00 4.84 -23.85
N ARG A 100 -5.84 5.21 -24.42
CA ARG A 100 -4.86 6.09 -23.76
C ARG A 100 -4.88 7.43 -24.46
N PHE A 101 -5.30 8.47 -23.76
CA PHE A 101 -5.23 9.85 -24.25
C PHE A 101 -4.04 10.56 -23.61
N THR A 102 -3.15 11.10 -24.44
CA THR A 102 -1.97 11.86 -24.03
C THR A 102 -2.05 13.27 -24.58
N VAL A 103 -1.80 14.24 -23.71
CA VAL A 103 -1.77 15.67 -24.04
C VAL A 103 -0.44 16.23 -23.58
N TRP A 104 0.34 16.83 -24.48
CA TRP A 104 1.50 17.60 -24.07
C TRP A 104 1.10 19.01 -23.72
N ALA A 105 1.49 19.46 -22.53
CA ALA A 105 1.15 20.79 -22.06
C ALA A 105 2.27 21.43 -21.23
N ARG A 106 2.27 22.75 -21.17
CA ARG A 106 3.00 23.56 -20.18
C ARG A 106 2.16 24.76 -19.73
N SER A 107 2.55 25.38 -18.63
CA SER A 107 1.83 26.49 -18.01
C SER A 107 2.78 27.53 -17.42
N ASP A 108 2.44 28.82 -17.48
CA ASP A 108 3.26 29.91 -16.93
C ASP A 108 3.25 29.91 -15.38
N LYS A 109 2.17 29.39 -14.79
CA LYS A 109 1.98 29.12 -13.37
C LYS A 109 1.63 27.66 -13.14
N LEU A 110 1.32 27.27 -11.91
CA LEU A 110 0.84 25.93 -11.56
C LEU A 110 -0.63 25.72 -12.00
N GLY A 111 -0.84 25.62 -13.31
CA GLY A 111 -2.17 25.57 -13.95
C GLY A 111 -2.89 24.23 -13.79
N LYS A 112 -4.12 24.14 -14.31
CA LYS A 112 -4.96 22.93 -14.26
C LYS A 112 -5.42 22.49 -15.65
N LEU A 113 -5.26 21.20 -15.91
CA LEU A 113 -5.67 20.48 -17.13
C LEU A 113 -6.72 19.43 -16.75
N VAL A 114 -7.83 19.35 -17.50
CA VAL A 114 -8.88 18.34 -17.28
C VAL A 114 -9.31 17.72 -18.61
N LEU A 115 -9.54 16.41 -18.65
CA LEU A 115 -10.00 15.66 -19.82
C LEU A 115 -11.37 15.04 -19.55
N TRP A 116 -12.31 15.26 -20.49
CA TRP A 116 -13.66 14.73 -20.45
C TRP A 116 -14.01 14.00 -21.75
N ALA A 117 -14.91 13.03 -21.66
CA ALA A 117 -15.60 12.41 -22.79
C ALA A 117 -17.10 12.59 -22.61
N GLN A 118 -17.81 12.97 -23.68
CA GLN A 118 -19.26 13.16 -23.67
C GLN A 118 -19.96 12.37 -24.79
N HIS A 119 -21.06 11.71 -24.46
CA HIS A 119 -21.92 10.99 -25.42
C HIS A 119 -23.37 11.01 -24.95
N LYS A 120 -24.31 11.44 -25.82
CA LYS A 120 -25.76 11.47 -25.55
C LYS A 120 -26.15 12.01 -24.16
N GLY A 121 -25.56 13.15 -23.78
CA GLY A 121 -25.81 13.78 -22.47
C GLY A 121 -25.01 13.20 -21.30
N GLN A 122 -24.43 11.99 -21.42
CA GLN A 122 -23.49 11.45 -20.44
C GLN A 122 -22.14 12.16 -20.58
N ARG A 123 -21.56 12.64 -19.49
CA ARG A 123 -20.24 13.29 -19.44
C ARG A 123 -19.38 12.60 -18.38
N VAL A 124 -18.18 12.14 -18.76
CA VAL A 124 -17.26 11.40 -17.86
C VAL A 124 -15.89 12.07 -17.86
N MET A 125 -15.43 12.48 -16.68
CA MET A 125 -14.06 12.98 -16.50
C MET A 125 -13.16 11.77 -16.38
N PHE A 126 -12.06 11.76 -17.14
CA PHE A 126 -11.11 10.66 -17.06
C PHE A 126 -9.67 11.13 -16.88
N GLY A 127 -9.39 12.44 -16.82
CA GLY A 127 -8.08 12.96 -16.45
C GLY A 127 -8.20 14.33 -15.78
N SER A 128 -7.43 14.56 -14.72
CA SER A 128 -7.37 15.86 -14.04
C SER A 128 -6.00 16.02 -13.39
N TRP A 129 -5.29 17.10 -13.73
CA TRP A 129 -3.99 17.43 -13.17
C TRP A 129 -3.99 18.89 -12.70
N GLN A 130 -3.70 19.10 -11.43
CA GLN A 130 -3.35 20.40 -10.87
C GLN A 130 -1.82 20.54 -10.85
N GLY A 131 -1.32 21.77 -10.95
CA GLY A 131 0.11 22.04 -10.92
C GLY A 131 0.83 21.70 -12.22
N VAL A 132 0.17 21.87 -13.38
CA VAL A 132 0.85 21.84 -14.68
C VAL A 132 1.98 22.86 -14.66
N THR A 133 3.18 22.45 -15.05
CA THR A 133 4.41 23.22 -14.83
C THR A 133 4.86 23.99 -16.06
N LYS A 134 5.85 24.88 -15.90
CA LYS A 134 6.49 25.63 -17.00
C LYS A 134 7.19 24.76 -18.06
N ARG A 135 7.48 23.49 -17.75
CA ARG A 135 8.15 22.56 -18.68
C ARG A 135 7.11 21.77 -19.46
N TRP A 136 7.33 21.61 -20.76
CA TRP A 136 6.60 20.67 -21.59
C TRP A 136 6.69 19.26 -21.02
N LYS A 137 5.53 18.67 -20.70
CA LYS A 137 5.42 17.31 -20.20
C LYS A 137 4.18 16.63 -20.80
N PRO A 138 4.20 15.29 -20.95
CA PRO A 138 3.02 14.54 -21.30
C PRO A 138 2.12 14.38 -20.07
N TYR A 139 0.83 14.56 -20.28
CA TYR A 139 -0.23 14.24 -19.34
C TYR A 139 -1.09 13.16 -19.98
N SER A 140 -0.98 11.94 -19.47
CA SER A 140 -1.64 10.76 -20.06
C SER A 140 -2.60 10.12 -19.08
N CYS A 141 -3.79 9.73 -19.56
CA CYS A 141 -4.69 8.86 -18.80
C CYS A 141 -5.29 7.77 -19.68
N GLN A 142 -5.71 6.66 -19.05
CA GLN A 142 -6.43 5.57 -19.69
C GLN A 142 -7.90 5.56 -19.30
N PHE A 143 -8.78 5.28 -20.26
CA PHE A 143 -10.23 5.21 -20.03
C PHE A 143 -10.91 4.21 -20.97
N SER A 144 -12.14 3.82 -20.64
CA SER A 144 -13.02 3.00 -21.47
C SER A 144 -14.41 3.61 -21.51
N VAL A 145 -15.21 3.25 -22.51
CA VAL A 145 -16.58 3.74 -22.68
C VAL A 145 -17.60 2.62 -22.51
N GLN A 146 -18.79 2.98 -22.03
CA GLN A 146 -19.88 2.03 -21.78
C GLN A 146 -20.76 1.81 -23.02
N GLN A 147 -20.67 2.71 -24.01
CA GLN A 147 -21.43 2.65 -25.26
C GLN A 147 -20.51 2.96 -26.43
N ALA A 148 -20.67 2.21 -27.52
CA ALA A 148 -19.94 2.46 -28.76
C ALA A 148 -20.61 3.60 -29.54
N GLY A 149 -19.82 4.34 -30.31
CA GLY A 149 -20.30 5.42 -31.16
C GLY A 149 -19.47 6.69 -31.04
N PRO A 150 -19.98 7.82 -31.55
CA PRO A 150 -19.27 9.09 -31.52
C PRO A 150 -19.24 9.66 -30.10
N TRP A 151 -18.04 9.85 -29.54
CA TRP A 151 -17.83 10.55 -28.27
C TRP A 151 -17.10 11.86 -28.53
N ARG A 152 -17.56 12.92 -27.87
CA ARG A 152 -16.89 14.21 -27.87
C ARG A 152 -15.84 14.24 -26.77
N LEU A 153 -14.56 14.21 -27.15
CA LEU A 153 -13.47 14.44 -26.22
C LEU A 153 -13.31 15.93 -26.00
N GLN A 154 -13.14 16.35 -24.74
CA GLN A 154 -12.87 17.72 -24.35
C GLN A 154 -11.57 17.81 -23.57
N VAL A 155 -10.71 18.72 -23.99
CA VAL A 155 -9.43 19.04 -23.35
C VAL A 155 -9.57 20.43 -22.75
N ILE A 156 -9.77 20.49 -21.43
CA ILE A 156 -10.00 21.74 -20.70
C ILE A 156 -8.66 22.27 -20.18
N LEU A 157 -8.17 23.37 -20.77
CA LEU A 157 -6.97 24.08 -20.36
C LEU A 157 -6.94 25.51 -20.92
N PRO A 158 -6.43 26.50 -20.16
CA PRO A 158 -6.29 26.46 -18.70
C PRO A 158 -7.66 26.44 -18.00
N SER A 159 -7.71 25.89 -16.79
CA SER A 159 -8.84 26.01 -15.86
C SER A 159 -8.40 26.71 -14.57
N SER A 160 -9.15 27.72 -14.12
CA SER A 160 -8.97 28.37 -12.81
C SER A 160 -9.98 27.89 -11.76
N HIS A 161 -10.60 26.73 -11.98
CA HIS A 161 -11.44 26.07 -10.97
C HIS A 161 -10.56 25.31 -9.97
N GLY A 162 -10.25 25.95 -8.84
CA GLY A 162 -9.35 25.39 -7.82
C GLY A 162 -7.89 25.34 -8.27
N ALA A 163 -7.48 26.33 -9.06
CA ALA A 163 -6.10 26.59 -9.50
C ALA A 163 -5.96 28.07 -9.88
N PRO A 164 -4.76 28.67 -9.82
CA PRO A 164 -4.58 30.07 -10.15
C PRO A 164 -4.86 30.36 -11.63
N PRO A 165 -5.43 31.54 -11.97
CA PRO A 165 -5.53 31.99 -13.36
C PRO A 165 -4.17 32.04 -14.04
N CYS A 166 -4.07 31.43 -15.22
CA CYS A 166 -2.80 31.16 -15.91
C CYS A 166 -2.95 31.15 -17.43
N THR A 167 -1.80 31.15 -18.11
CA THR A 167 -1.66 30.86 -19.53
C THR A 167 -1.07 29.47 -19.72
N MET A 168 -1.68 28.68 -20.59
CA MET A 168 -1.26 27.32 -20.91
C MET A 168 -1.06 27.13 -22.40
N TRP A 169 -0.04 26.35 -22.72
CA TRP A 169 0.29 25.90 -24.07
C TRP A 169 -0.03 24.40 -24.16
N VAL A 170 -0.65 23.99 -25.25
CA VAL A 170 -0.91 22.60 -25.61
C VAL A 170 -0.37 22.34 -27.02
N ASP A 171 0.24 21.19 -27.16
CA ASP A 171 0.81 20.70 -28.42
C ASP A 171 0.32 19.25 -28.62
N ASP A 172 1.04 18.43 -29.39
CA ASP A 172 0.94 16.96 -29.50
C ASP A 172 -0.14 16.28 -28.62
N LEU A 173 -1.24 15.89 -29.26
CA LEU A 173 -2.29 15.03 -28.73
C LEU A 173 -2.27 13.67 -29.39
N ALA A 174 -2.36 12.62 -28.59
CA ALA A 174 -2.43 11.25 -29.09
C ALA A 174 -3.49 10.44 -28.35
N LEU A 175 -4.44 9.86 -29.09
CA LEU A 175 -5.38 8.86 -28.60
C LEU A 175 -5.02 7.49 -29.20
N LEU A 176 -4.57 6.59 -28.34
CA LEU A 176 -4.25 5.22 -28.71
C LEU A 176 -5.39 4.29 -28.29
N GLU A 177 -5.86 3.46 -29.21
CA GLU A 177 -6.84 2.39 -29.00
C GLU A 177 -6.12 1.04 -28.81
N THR A 178 -6.31 0.39 -27.67
CA THR A 178 -5.89 -0.99 -27.43
C THR A 178 -7.13 -1.86 -27.33
N ARG A 179 -7.29 -2.83 -28.23
CA ARG A 179 -8.41 -3.80 -28.16
C ARG A 179 -8.18 -4.79 -27.04
N MET A 180 -9.24 -5.08 -26.30
CA MET A 180 -9.21 -6.10 -25.25
C MET A 180 -9.35 -7.50 -25.85
N PRO A 181 -8.76 -8.54 -25.22
CA PRO A 181 -9.05 -9.92 -25.58
C PRO A 181 -10.52 -10.25 -25.35
N ARG A 182 -10.97 -11.40 -25.86
CA ARG A 182 -12.30 -11.93 -25.57
C ARG A 182 -12.44 -12.12 -24.05
N GLN A 183 -13.55 -11.62 -23.49
CA GLN A 183 -13.82 -11.65 -22.05
C GLN A 183 -15.20 -12.23 -21.78
N ALA A 184 -15.33 -12.98 -20.70
CA ALA A 184 -16.61 -13.38 -20.12
C ALA A 184 -16.71 -12.91 -18.66
N ASN A 185 -17.87 -12.40 -18.25
CA ASN A 185 -18.20 -12.24 -16.84
C ASN A 185 -18.75 -13.59 -16.34
N LEU A 186 -17.98 -14.30 -15.52
CA LEU A 186 -18.33 -15.67 -15.13
C LEU A 186 -19.37 -15.72 -14.02
N THR A 187 -19.26 -14.83 -13.03
CA THR A 187 -20.10 -14.91 -11.83
C THR A 187 -21.40 -14.16 -11.98
N ALA A 188 -21.39 -12.97 -12.60
CA ALA A 188 -22.53 -12.08 -12.79
C ALA A 188 -23.51 -12.03 -11.59
N SER A 189 -22.99 -12.14 -10.36
CA SER A 189 -23.77 -12.52 -9.18
C SER A 189 -23.93 -11.36 -8.20
N LYS A 190 -24.76 -11.57 -7.17
CA LYS A 190 -24.88 -10.63 -6.04
C LYS A 190 -23.62 -10.68 -5.17
N GLY A 191 -23.25 -9.53 -4.61
CA GLY A 191 -22.14 -9.38 -3.68
C GLY A 191 -20.79 -9.12 -4.35
N TYR A 192 -19.72 -9.41 -3.62
CA TYR A 192 -18.35 -9.22 -4.08
C TYR A 192 -17.72 -10.58 -4.32
N ASN A 193 -17.26 -10.86 -5.54
CA ASN A 193 -16.47 -12.04 -5.84
C ASN A 193 -14.99 -11.65 -5.94
N LEU A 194 -14.12 -12.40 -5.27
CA LEU A 194 -12.72 -12.04 -5.00
C LEU A 194 -11.81 -13.28 -5.16
N ALA A 195 -10.50 -13.05 -5.21
CA ALA A 195 -9.44 -14.07 -5.14
C ALA A 195 -9.69 -15.33 -6.03
N PRO A 196 -9.75 -15.18 -7.36
CA PRO A 196 -9.94 -16.32 -8.24
C PRO A 196 -8.70 -17.24 -8.29
N ALA A 197 -8.92 -18.54 -8.19
CA ALA A 197 -7.93 -19.58 -8.40
C ALA A 197 -8.36 -20.50 -9.55
N LEU A 198 -7.45 -20.78 -10.47
CA LEU A 198 -7.74 -21.53 -11.70
C LEU A 198 -6.76 -22.70 -11.83
N ALA A 199 -7.28 -23.88 -12.18
CA ALA A 199 -6.49 -25.06 -12.51
C ALA A 199 -7.15 -25.85 -13.65
N THR A 200 -6.36 -26.61 -14.40
CA THR A 200 -6.87 -27.47 -15.48
C THR A 200 -6.61 -28.93 -15.14
N ASP A 201 -7.64 -29.77 -15.27
CA ASP A 201 -7.53 -31.22 -15.02
C ASP A 201 -6.87 -31.98 -16.18
N GLY A 202 -6.60 -33.27 -15.99
CA GLY A 202 -5.94 -34.12 -16.98
C GLY A 202 -6.71 -34.27 -18.30
N ALA A 203 -8.01 -33.96 -18.32
CA ALA A 203 -8.85 -33.98 -19.50
C ALA A 203 -8.91 -32.61 -20.22
N GLY A 204 -8.19 -31.60 -19.72
CA GLY A 204 -8.23 -30.25 -20.26
C GLY A 204 -9.43 -29.43 -19.80
N THR A 205 -10.17 -29.86 -18.77
CA THR A 205 -11.28 -29.08 -18.20
C THR A 205 -10.74 -28.06 -17.21
N PRO A 206 -11.11 -26.76 -17.33
CA PRO A 206 -10.72 -25.75 -16.35
C PRO A 206 -11.68 -25.71 -15.17
N TRP A 207 -11.13 -25.62 -13.97
CA TRP A 207 -11.80 -25.47 -12.69
C TRP A 207 -11.47 -24.11 -12.08
N LEU A 208 -12.48 -23.43 -11.56
CA LEU A 208 -12.37 -22.11 -10.94
C LEU A 208 -12.89 -22.16 -9.51
N ALA A 209 -12.10 -21.68 -8.56
CA ALA A 209 -12.54 -21.41 -7.19
C ALA A 209 -12.41 -19.91 -6.91
N TRP A 210 -13.30 -19.38 -6.07
CA TRP A 210 -13.27 -17.98 -5.67
C TRP A 210 -13.97 -17.78 -4.33
N THR A 211 -13.56 -16.73 -3.62
CA THR A 211 -14.29 -16.29 -2.43
C THR A 211 -15.36 -15.30 -2.83
N SER A 212 -16.43 -15.25 -2.05
CA SER A 212 -17.45 -14.24 -2.21
C SER A 212 -17.87 -13.66 -0.87
N HIS A 213 -18.27 -12.40 -0.86
CA HIS A 213 -18.84 -11.75 0.31
C HIS A 213 -20.26 -11.31 -0.03
N ARG A 214 -21.25 -11.89 0.67
CA ARG A 214 -22.69 -11.67 0.49
C ARG A 214 -23.35 -11.62 1.86
N ASP A 215 -24.30 -10.69 2.02
CA ASP A 215 -25.14 -10.60 3.21
C ASP A 215 -24.35 -10.58 4.54
N GLY A 216 -23.18 -9.93 4.52
CA GLY A 216 -22.29 -9.79 5.69
C GLY A 216 -21.47 -11.05 6.02
N GLN A 217 -21.47 -12.06 5.16
CA GLN A 217 -20.79 -13.33 5.37
C GLN A 217 -19.87 -13.65 4.18
N ASP A 218 -18.82 -14.39 4.48
CA ASP A 218 -18.01 -15.00 3.44
C ASP A 218 -18.70 -16.27 2.92
N GLU A 219 -18.49 -16.55 1.63
CA GLU A 219 -18.79 -17.80 0.97
C GLU A 219 -17.57 -18.25 0.18
N LEU A 220 -17.43 -19.56 0.03
CA LEU A 220 -16.46 -20.18 -0.87
C LEU A 220 -17.22 -20.92 -1.97
N ARG A 221 -16.83 -20.71 -3.24
CA ARG A 221 -17.47 -21.35 -4.38
C ARG A 221 -16.44 -21.98 -5.29
N VAL A 222 -16.88 -23.03 -5.97
CA VAL A 222 -16.09 -23.71 -7.01
C VAL A 222 -16.99 -24.00 -8.21
N GLY A 223 -16.43 -24.00 -9.40
CA GLY A 223 -17.16 -24.29 -10.62
C GLY A 223 -16.29 -24.84 -11.73
N ARG A 224 -16.97 -25.49 -12.67
CA ARG A 224 -16.38 -26.11 -13.85
C ARG A 224 -16.69 -25.24 -15.07
N LEU A 225 -15.65 -24.89 -15.83
CA LEU A 225 -15.80 -24.08 -17.04
C LEU A 225 -16.03 -24.97 -18.26
N ALA A 226 -16.86 -24.47 -19.19
CA ALA A 226 -17.03 -25.06 -20.52
C ALA A 226 -16.91 -23.99 -21.60
N PRO A 227 -16.47 -24.36 -22.81
CA PRO A 227 -16.46 -23.45 -23.96
C PRO A 227 -17.85 -22.90 -24.25
N ASP A 228 -17.89 -21.62 -24.64
CA ASP A 228 -19.09 -20.92 -25.12
C ASP A 228 -18.69 -20.04 -26.31
N GLY A 229 -18.66 -20.66 -27.50
CA GLY A 229 -18.04 -20.10 -28.71
C GLY A 229 -16.55 -19.75 -28.51
N ASP A 230 -16.22 -18.49 -28.72
CA ASP A 230 -14.87 -17.95 -28.49
C ASP A 230 -14.59 -17.57 -27.03
N THR A 231 -15.57 -17.78 -26.15
CA THR A 231 -15.51 -17.46 -24.72
C THR A 231 -15.74 -18.73 -23.87
N TRP A 232 -15.99 -18.51 -22.58
CA TRP A 232 -16.22 -19.58 -21.59
C TRP A 232 -17.33 -19.17 -20.65
N ARG A 233 -18.02 -20.17 -20.11
CA ARG A 233 -19.05 -20.00 -19.09
C ARG A 233 -18.85 -20.99 -17.95
N LEU A 234 -19.44 -20.70 -16.79
CA LEU A 234 -19.62 -21.69 -15.74
C LEU A 234 -20.69 -22.69 -16.19
N ALA A 235 -20.27 -23.91 -16.52
CA ALA A 235 -21.20 -24.99 -16.85
C ALA A 235 -21.89 -25.53 -15.61
N GLN A 236 -21.13 -25.62 -14.52
CA GLN A 236 -21.60 -26.03 -13.20
C GLN A 236 -20.88 -25.17 -12.16
N GLN A 237 -21.57 -24.90 -11.05
CA GLN A 237 -20.99 -24.23 -9.89
C GLN A 237 -21.66 -24.73 -8.61
N TRP A 238 -20.90 -24.75 -7.53
CA TRP A 238 -21.34 -25.24 -6.24
C TRP A 238 -20.83 -24.31 -5.13
N PRO A 239 -21.66 -24.05 -4.10
CA PRO A 239 -21.13 -23.55 -2.84
C PRO A 239 -20.29 -24.64 -2.17
N VAL A 240 -19.28 -24.23 -1.42
CA VAL A 240 -18.50 -25.10 -0.56
C VAL A 240 -18.99 -24.90 0.87
N ALA A 241 -19.33 -26.00 1.55
CA ALA A 241 -19.90 -25.95 2.89
C ALA A 241 -18.86 -25.45 3.90
N ILE A 242 -18.95 -24.19 4.32
CA ILE A 242 -18.16 -23.61 5.41
C ILE A 242 -19.06 -23.33 6.62
N PRO A 243 -18.56 -23.45 7.86
CA PRO A 243 -19.36 -23.13 9.04
C PRO A 243 -19.84 -21.68 9.02
N LYS A 244 -21.03 -21.43 9.60
CA LYS A 244 -21.59 -20.08 9.68
C LYS A 244 -20.70 -19.20 10.58
N GLY A 245 -20.42 -17.97 10.15
CA GLY A 245 -19.55 -17.06 10.89
C GLY A 245 -18.05 -17.33 10.68
N SER A 246 -17.70 -18.28 9.81
CA SER A 246 -16.32 -18.49 9.40
C SER A 246 -15.87 -17.48 8.36
N TYR A 247 -14.56 -17.25 8.31
CA TYR A 247 -13.92 -16.38 7.34
C TYR A 247 -13.00 -17.19 6.44
N VAL A 248 -12.90 -16.84 5.16
CA VAL A 248 -12.05 -17.57 4.21
C VAL A 248 -11.11 -16.64 3.45
N LEU A 249 -9.91 -17.15 3.18
CA LEU A 249 -8.86 -16.50 2.40
C LEU A 249 -8.18 -17.50 1.47
N ASP A 250 -7.64 -16.97 0.36
CA ASP A 250 -6.66 -17.62 -0.50
C ASP A 250 -7.02 -19.04 -0.95
N PRO A 251 -8.15 -19.22 -1.67
CA PRO A 251 -8.41 -20.51 -2.28
C PRO A 251 -7.31 -20.85 -3.29
N VAL A 252 -6.92 -22.12 -3.35
CA VAL A 252 -5.94 -22.67 -4.28
C VAL A 252 -6.49 -23.98 -4.84
N LEU A 253 -6.27 -24.21 -6.14
CA LEU A 253 -6.65 -25.44 -6.81
C LEU A 253 -5.40 -26.17 -7.33
N CYS A 254 -5.38 -27.49 -7.20
CA CYS A 254 -4.52 -28.37 -7.99
C CYS A 254 -5.37 -29.53 -8.55
N ALA A 255 -5.27 -29.77 -9.85
CA ALA A 255 -6.17 -30.69 -10.55
C ALA A 255 -5.44 -31.97 -11.00
N ASP A 256 -6.14 -33.10 -10.92
CA ASP A 256 -5.69 -34.41 -11.38
C ASP A 256 -6.60 -34.94 -12.50
N ALA A 257 -6.57 -36.22 -12.84
CA ALA A 257 -7.39 -36.77 -13.93
C ALA A 257 -8.89 -36.86 -13.60
N ALA A 258 -9.27 -36.83 -12.31
CA ALA A 258 -10.63 -37.08 -11.84
C ALA A 258 -11.34 -35.82 -11.30
N GLY A 259 -10.72 -34.64 -11.43
CA GLY A 259 -11.23 -33.38 -10.88
C GLY A 259 -10.13 -32.52 -10.27
N ALA A 260 -10.43 -31.84 -9.16
CA ALA A 260 -9.51 -30.96 -8.47
C ALA A 260 -9.51 -31.12 -6.94
N TRP A 261 -8.39 -30.78 -6.32
CA TRP A 261 -8.29 -30.54 -4.89
C TRP A 261 -8.32 -29.04 -4.66
N MET A 262 -9.10 -28.62 -3.66
CA MET A 262 -9.19 -27.23 -3.25
C MET A 262 -8.68 -27.08 -1.82
N PHE A 263 -7.79 -26.11 -1.64
CA PHE A 263 -7.24 -25.71 -0.34
C PHE A 263 -7.57 -24.24 -0.08
N TYR A 264 -7.77 -23.87 1.17
CA TYR A 264 -8.00 -22.47 1.58
C TYR A 264 -7.66 -22.30 3.05
N ALA A 265 -7.37 -21.06 3.45
CA ALA A 265 -7.26 -20.70 4.86
C ALA A 265 -8.66 -20.36 5.40
N GLY A 266 -9.05 -21.00 6.49
CA GLY A 266 -10.34 -20.80 7.15
C GLY A 266 -10.18 -20.42 8.60
N GLU A 267 -10.90 -19.39 9.04
CA GLU A 267 -11.03 -19.01 10.45
C GLU A 267 -12.34 -19.58 11.00
N VAL A 268 -12.25 -20.46 11.99
CA VAL A 268 -13.39 -21.00 12.70
C VAL A 268 -13.17 -20.71 14.18
N GLU A 269 -14.08 -19.96 14.81
CA GLU A 269 -13.99 -19.58 16.23
C GLU A 269 -12.64 -18.92 16.61
N GLY A 270 -12.06 -18.14 15.68
CA GLY A 270 -10.79 -17.43 15.85
C GLY A 270 -9.53 -18.24 15.54
N ASP A 271 -9.68 -19.50 15.14
CA ASP A 271 -8.57 -20.39 14.77
C ASP A 271 -8.40 -20.45 13.25
N TRP A 272 -7.27 -19.93 12.76
CA TRP A 272 -6.91 -19.95 11.34
C TRP A 272 -6.17 -21.25 10.99
N SER A 273 -6.81 -22.10 10.20
CA SER A 273 -6.23 -23.37 9.75
C SER A 273 -6.39 -23.57 8.25
N ILE A 274 -5.60 -24.47 7.67
CA ILE A 274 -5.77 -24.86 6.27
C ILE A 274 -6.87 -25.91 6.20
N HIS A 275 -7.79 -25.74 5.26
CA HIS A 275 -8.87 -26.70 4.97
C HIS A 275 -8.70 -27.28 3.56
N VAL A 276 -9.28 -28.46 3.34
CA VAL A 276 -9.25 -29.15 2.05
C VAL A 276 -10.63 -29.71 1.70
N ALA A 277 -10.98 -29.62 0.42
CA ALA A 277 -12.11 -30.30 -0.19
C ALA A 277 -11.70 -30.94 -1.52
N ARG A 278 -12.22 -32.14 -1.79
CA ARG A 278 -12.13 -32.75 -3.13
C ARG A 278 -13.26 -32.20 -3.98
N VAL A 279 -12.98 -31.87 -5.24
CA VAL A 279 -13.97 -31.34 -6.18
C VAL A 279 -14.01 -32.25 -7.40
N ALA A 280 -15.20 -32.75 -7.73
CA ALA A 280 -15.43 -33.61 -8.87
C ALA A 280 -16.69 -33.15 -9.64
N ALA A 281 -17.14 -33.94 -10.63
CA ALA A 281 -18.23 -33.57 -11.53
C ALA A 281 -19.62 -33.45 -10.84
N ASP A 282 -19.78 -34.09 -9.69
CA ASP A 282 -20.96 -34.05 -8.82
C ASP A 282 -20.88 -32.90 -7.79
N GLY A 283 -19.71 -32.34 -7.54
CA GLY A 283 -19.49 -31.16 -6.71
C GLY A 283 -18.33 -31.31 -5.72
N PRO A 284 -18.22 -30.38 -4.75
CA PRO A 284 -17.24 -30.47 -3.69
C PRO A 284 -17.67 -31.45 -2.60
N SER A 285 -16.72 -32.23 -2.08
CA SER A 285 -16.87 -32.96 -0.82
C SER A 285 -17.04 -31.99 0.35
N ALA A 286 -17.54 -32.49 1.48
CA ALA A 286 -17.49 -31.74 2.73
C ALA A 286 -16.03 -31.34 3.02
N PRO A 287 -15.74 -30.06 3.31
CA PRO A 287 -14.40 -29.65 3.68
C PRO A 287 -13.98 -30.27 5.01
N ARG A 288 -12.73 -30.68 5.09
CA ARG A 288 -12.09 -31.11 6.34
C ARG A 288 -10.93 -30.19 6.66
N ARG A 289 -10.66 -30.03 7.95
CA ARG A 289 -9.44 -29.38 8.42
C ARG A 289 -8.23 -30.22 7.97
N PHE A 290 -7.23 -29.56 7.41
CA PHE A 290 -6.00 -30.18 6.91
C PHE A 290 -4.85 -30.08 7.92
N THR A 291 -4.71 -28.93 8.59
CA THR A 291 -3.68 -28.72 9.62
C THR A 291 -4.26 -28.83 11.02
N ALA A 292 -3.51 -29.39 11.98
CA ALA A 292 -3.98 -29.64 13.35
C ALA A 292 -3.41 -28.67 14.41
N GLY A 293 -2.56 -27.72 14.02
CA GLY A 293 -1.89 -26.80 14.94
C GLY A 293 -2.81 -25.69 15.49
N LYS A 294 -2.44 -25.13 16.65
CA LYS A 294 -3.10 -23.94 17.27
C LYS A 294 -2.45 -22.62 16.85
N ALA A 295 -1.85 -22.58 15.67
CA ALA A 295 -1.17 -21.42 15.12
C ALA A 295 -2.09 -20.70 14.14
N THR A 296 -1.78 -19.45 13.81
CA THR A 296 -2.38 -18.78 12.65
C THR A 296 -1.75 -19.34 11.39
N GLU A 297 -2.49 -20.17 10.64
CA GLU A 297 -2.02 -20.83 9.42
C GLU A 297 -2.77 -20.31 8.18
N ALA A 298 -2.02 -19.84 7.18
CA ALA A 298 -2.59 -19.17 6.02
C ALA A 298 -1.72 -19.27 4.76
N ARG A 299 -2.18 -18.61 3.68
CA ARG A 299 -1.47 -18.48 2.40
C ARG A 299 -1.05 -19.85 1.82
N PRO A 300 -1.98 -20.82 1.67
CA PRO A 300 -1.64 -22.15 1.18
C PRO A 300 -1.10 -22.09 -0.25
N ALA A 301 -0.25 -23.07 -0.58
CA ALA A 301 0.15 -23.40 -1.94
C ALA A 301 0.10 -24.92 -2.10
N ALA A 302 -0.37 -25.42 -3.24
CA ALA A 302 -0.58 -26.84 -3.45
C ALA A 302 0.01 -27.32 -4.79
N THR A 303 0.53 -28.54 -4.81
CA THR A 303 0.94 -29.28 -6.02
C THR A 303 0.55 -30.75 -5.86
N LEU A 304 0.67 -31.52 -6.92
CA LEU A 304 0.45 -32.97 -6.90
C LEU A 304 1.76 -33.72 -7.09
N VAL A 305 1.93 -34.79 -6.31
CA VAL A 305 3.00 -35.78 -6.47
C VAL A 305 2.33 -37.15 -6.58
N LYS A 306 2.46 -37.81 -7.74
CA LYS A 306 1.81 -39.10 -8.03
C LYS A 306 0.30 -39.10 -7.69
N GLY A 307 -0.40 -38.00 -8.03
CA GLY A 307 -1.83 -37.82 -7.78
C GLY A 307 -2.22 -37.45 -6.34
N LYS A 308 -1.26 -37.38 -5.40
CA LYS A 308 -1.53 -36.96 -4.02
C LYS A 308 -1.18 -35.48 -3.80
N PRO A 309 -2.00 -34.72 -3.07
CA PRO A 309 -1.71 -33.33 -2.78
C PRO A 309 -0.54 -33.19 -1.80
N TRP A 310 0.32 -32.24 -2.10
CA TRP A 310 1.34 -31.70 -1.21
C TRP A 310 1.01 -30.24 -1.00
N VAL A 311 1.02 -29.77 0.26
CA VAL A 311 0.53 -28.44 0.62
C VAL A 311 1.57 -27.73 1.47
N ALA A 312 1.95 -26.54 1.06
CA ALA A 312 2.76 -25.61 1.84
C ALA A 312 1.89 -24.47 2.39
N TRP A 313 2.25 -23.92 3.54
CA TRP A 313 1.56 -22.78 4.14
C TRP A 313 2.52 -21.95 5.00
N GLU A 314 2.07 -20.75 5.33
CA GLU A 314 2.66 -19.90 6.35
C GLU A 314 2.00 -20.18 7.70
N GLY A 315 2.80 -20.34 8.75
CA GLY A 315 2.31 -20.53 10.12
C GLY A 315 3.19 -19.82 11.15
N ASN A 316 2.63 -19.50 12.32
CA ASN A 316 3.36 -18.82 13.41
C ASN A 316 3.45 -19.64 14.71
N ALA A 317 3.46 -20.97 14.62
CA ALA A 317 3.43 -21.87 15.78
C ALA A 317 4.57 -21.61 16.80
N ASP A 318 5.71 -21.10 16.33
CA ASP A 318 6.88 -20.78 17.16
C ASP A 318 6.92 -19.29 17.60
N GLY A 319 5.82 -18.54 17.43
CA GLY A 319 5.78 -17.08 17.60
C GLY A 319 6.46 -16.29 16.47
N ILE A 320 7.09 -16.99 15.51
CA ILE A 320 7.70 -16.41 14.31
C ILE A 320 7.08 -17.05 13.07
N ARG A 321 6.86 -16.25 12.03
CA ARG A 321 6.32 -16.69 10.75
C ARG A 321 7.29 -17.64 10.06
N GLN A 322 6.83 -18.85 9.80
CA GLN A 322 7.59 -19.94 9.20
C GLN A 322 6.79 -20.55 8.06
N VAL A 323 7.50 -21.18 7.13
CA VAL A 323 6.91 -21.92 6.02
C VAL A 323 6.99 -23.41 6.31
N TYR A 324 5.86 -24.08 6.19
CA TYR A 324 5.72 -25.52 6.39
C TYR A 324 5.26 -26.21 5.10
N LEU A 325 5.43 -27.53 5.05
CA LEU A 325 4.98 -28.41 3.98
C LEU A 325 4.50 -29.73 4.58
N HIS A 326 3.35 -30.21 4.13
CA HIS A 326 2.84 -31.51 4.51
C HIS A 326 2.61 -32.37 3.27
N PRO A 327 3.41 -33.43 3.07
CA PRO A 327 3.07 -34.48 2.13
C PRO A 327 1.93 -35.31 2.73
N ALA A 328 0.94 -35.71 1.91
CA ALA A 328 -0.28 -36.37 2.41
C ALA A 328 -0.07 -37.61 3.29
N ASP A 329 1.10 -38.26 3.22
CA ASP A 329 1.43 -39.50 3.95
C ASP A 329 2.43 -39.30 5.11
N ALA A 330 2.91 -38.08 5.39
CA ALA A 330 3.79 -37.86 6.54
C ALA A 330 3.00 -37.73 7.86
N PRO A 331 3.58 -38.16 8.99
CA PRO A 331 2.95 -38.03 10.29
C PRO A 331 2.88 -36.57 10.78
N GLU A 332 3.85 -35.74 10.40
CA GLU A 332 3.99 -34.36 10.87
C GLU A 332 4.41 -33.42 9.73
N PRO A 333 4.05 -32.13 9.79
CA PRO A 333 4.49 -31.14 8.82
C PRO A 333 6.00 -30.90 8.88
N LEU A 334 6.60 -30.76 7.71
CA LEU A 334 8.01 -30.42 7.53
C LEU A 334 8.18 -28.90 7.53
N ARG A 335 9.06 -28.37 8.39
CA ARG A 335 9.48 -26.97 8.31
C ARG A 335 10.42 -26.76 7.12
N LEU A 336 10.01 -25.90 6.20
CA LEU A 336 10.81 -25.56 5.02
C LEU A 336 11.80 -24.43 5.29
N SER A 337 11.39 -23.41 6.03
CA SER A 337 12.19 -22.23 6.32
C SER A 337 13.18 -22.41 7.47
N GLN A 338 14.10 -21.45 7.58
CA GLN A 338 15.06 -21.40 8.67
C GLN A 338 14.38 -20.92 9.98
N PRO A 339 14.57 -21.63 11.10
CA PRO A 339 14.09 -21.19 12.41
C PRO A 339 14.60 -19.78 12.77
N GLY A 340 13.76 -18.99 13.43
CA GLY A 340 14.12 -17.64 13.88
C GLY A 340 14.01 -16.55 12.80
N ILE A 341 13.82 -16.92 11.53
CA ILE A 341 13.71 -15.98 10.42
C ILE A 341 12.28 -15.96 9.88
N SER A 342 11.61 -14.80 9.97
CA SER A 342 10.28 -14.60 9.41
C SER A 342 10.27 -14.93 7.91
N SER A 343 9.42 -15.88 7.51
CA SER A 343 9.31 -16.43 6.16
C SER A 343 7.85 -16.51 5.70
N TYR A 344 7.60 -16.17 4.44
CA TYR A 344 6.26 -15.77 3.97
C TYR A 344 5.91 -16.29 2.57
N SER A 345 4.60 -16.40 2.32
CA SER A 345 4.00 -16.64 0.99
C SER A 345 4.69 -17.75 0.18
N PRO A 346 4.57 -19.03 0.59
CA PRO A 346 5.17 -20.13 -0.14
C PRO A 346 4.58 -20.30 -1.54
N ALA A 347 5.39 -20.83 -2.45
CA ALA A 347 4.99 -21.37 -3.73
C ALA A 347 5.67 -22.72 -3.93
N ILE A 348 4.95 -23.69 -4.48
CA ILE A 348 5.47 -25.03 -4.72
C ILE A 348 5.15 -25.51 -6.14
N ALA A 349 6.03 -26.34 -6.69
CA ALA A 349 5.85 -27.02 -7.96
C ALA A 349 6.56 -28.38 -7.96
N THR A 350 5.97 -29.36 -8.65
CA THR A 350 6.60 -30.68 -8.83
C THR A 350 7.44 -30.69 -10.09
N HIS A 351 8.72 -31.03 -10.00
CA HIS A 351 9.62 -31.17 -11.15
C HIS A 351 10.55 -32.37 -10.96
N ALA A 352 10.68 -33.21 -11.99
CA ALA A 352 11.49 -34.43 -11.97
C ALA A 352 11.20 -35.36 -10.77
N GLY A 353 9.94 -35.43 -10.34
CA GLY A 353 9.50 -36.26 -9.21
C GLY A 353 9.74 -35.64 -7.82
N GLU A 354 10.46 -34.53 -7.73
CA GLU A 354 10.69 -33.79 -6.47
C GLU A 354 9.74 -32.60 -6.34
N VAL A 355 9.47 -32.17 -5.11
CA VAL A 355 8.77 -30.91 -4.83
C VAL A 355 9.81 -29.82 -4.64
N TRP A 356 9.69 -28.75 -5.43
CA TRP A 356 10.41 -27.51 -5.21
C TRP A 356 9.50 -26.54 -4.47
N ALA A 357 10.04 -25.91 -3.43
CA ALA A 357 9.39 -24.82 -2.72
C ALA A 357 10.23 -23.55 -2.81
N ALA A 358 9.56 -22.41 -2.90
CA ALA A 358 10.15 -21.08 -2.80
C ALA A 358 9.30 -20.18 -1.89
N TRP A 359 9.94 -19.31 -1.15
CA TRP A 359 9.32 -18.32 -0.26
C TRP A 359 10.20 -17.08 -0.19
N HIS A 360 9.71 -16.01 0.42
CA HIS A 360 10.55 -14.87 0.76
C HIS A 360 10.76 -14.79 2.26
N ALA A 361 11.93 -14.33 2.70
CA ALA A 361 12.28 -14.25 4.11
C ALA A 361 13.13 -13.01 4.41
N PHE A 362 13.04 -12.52 5.65
CA PHE A 362 13.81 -11.38 6.13
C PHE A 362 15.06 -11.85 6.89
N ALA A 363 16.14 -12.18 6.18
CA ALA A 363 17.36 -12.75 6.78
C ALA A 363 18.52 -11.73 6.88
N ASP A 364 18.78 -11.00 5.78
CA ASP A 364 19.98 -10.15 5.64
C ASP A 364 19.62 -8.66 5.50
N GLY A 365 18.56 -8.24 6.17
CA GLY A 365 18.14 -6.85 6.16
C GLY A 365 17.33 -6.40 4.95
N THR A 366 16.95 -7.35 4.13
CA THR A 366 15.95 -7.20 3.07
C THR A 366 15.14 -8.49 2.98
N TYR A 367 14.07 -8.44 2.21
CA TYR A 367 13.37 -9.65 1.78
C TYR A 367 14.05 -10.20 0.54
N SER A 368 14.52 -11.44 0.63
CA SER A 368 15.10 -12.18 -0.49
C SER A 368 14.33 -13.47 -0.70
N LEU A 369 14.45 -14.03 -1.90
CA LEU A 369 13.85 -15.32 -2.21
C LEU A 369 14.75 -16.46 -1.75
N PHE A 370 14.14 -17.45 -1.11
CA PHE A 370 14.76 -18.70 -0.71
C PHE A 370 13.97 -19.85 -1.31
N GLY A 371 14.63 -20.97 -1.52
CA GLY A 371 13.98 -22.18 -1.98
C GLY A 371 14.71 -23.43 -1.55
N ARG A 372 14.03 -24.56 -1.64
CA ARG A 372 14.61 -25.87 -1.35
C ARG A 372 13.86 -26.97 -2.10
N ARG A 373 14.54 -28.10 -2.23
CA ARG A 373 13.97 -29.35 -2.71
C ARG A 373 13.47 -30.20 -1.56
N VAL A 374 12.38 -30.92 -1.81
CA VAL A 374 11.88 -31.99 -0.95
C VAL A 374 11.70 -33.22 -1.81
N LYS A 375 12.36 -34.31 -1.42
CA LYS A 375 12.28 -35.59 -2.13
C LYS A 375 10.94 -36.28 -1.83
N PRO A 376 10.51 -37.25 -2.65
CA PRO A 376 9.27 -38.00 -2.42
C PRO A 376 9.16 -38.67 -1.05
N ASP A 377 10.28 -39.03 -0.43
CA ASP A 377 10.35 -39.62 0.91
C ASP A 377 10.23 -38.61 2.06
N GLY A 378 10.04 -37.32 1.74
CA GLY A 378 9.99 -36.22 2.72
C GLY A 378 11.37 -35.69 3.11
N SER A 379 12.47 -36.28 2.61
CA SER A 379 13.80 -35.79 2.93
C SER A 379 14.06 -34.42 2.31
N LEU A 380 14.79 -33.65 3.11
CA LEU A 380 14.84 -32.20 3.04
C LEU A 380 16.19 -31.79 2.44
N GLY A 381 16.19 -31.25 1.22
CA GLY A 381 17.38 -30.67 0.60
C GLY A 381 17.82 -29.37 1.28
N PRO A 382 19.02 -28.84 0.96
CA PRO A 382 19.51 -27.60 1.54
C PRO A 382 18.62 -26.41 1.16
N ILE A 383 18.56 -25.43 2.05
CA ILE A 383 17.99 -24.12 1.75
C ILE A 383 18.98 -23.39 0.83
N VAL A 384 18.47 -22.85 -0.27
CA VAL A 384 19.22 -22.08 -1.25
C VAL A 384 18.62 -20.69 -1.33
N GLN A 385 19.45 -19.66 -1.12
CA GLN A 385 19.07 -18.28 -1.41
C GLN A 385 19.05 -18.10 -2.93
N LEU A 386 17.86 -17.88 -3.48
CA LEU A 386 17.62 -17.77 -4.92
C LEU A 386 18.00 -16.37 -5.44
N THR A 387 17.79 -15.34 -4.63
CA THR A 387 18.11 -13.95 -4.98
C THR A 387 18.86 -13.23 -3.86
N ARG A 388 19.68 -12.24 -4.24
CA ARG A 388 20.56 -11.44 -3.39
C ARG A 388 20.49 -9.94 -3.70
N ASP A 389 19.39 -9.49 -4.30
CA ASP A 389 19.23 -8.08 -4.66
C ASP A 389 19.15 -7.18 -3.42
N GLY A 390 19.75 -5.99 -3.52
CA GLY A 390 19.65 -4.97 -2.47
C GLY A 390 18.23 -4.43 -2.23
N ASN A 391 17.31 -4.61 -3.19
CA ASN A 391 15.89 -4.30 -3.05
C ASN A 391 15.12 -5.48 -2.45
N ALA A 392 13.93 -5.23 -1.91
CA ALA A 392 13.08 -6.31 -1.41
C ALA A 392 12.46 -7.12 -2.57
N GLU A 393 12.43 -8.44 -2.43
CA GLU A 393 11.89 -9.39 -3.40
C GLU A 393 10.94 -10.37 -2.73
N ARG A 394 9.72 -10.49 -3.26
CA ARG A 394 8.58 -11.14 -2.62
C ARG A 394 7.71 -11.91 -3.60
N HIS A 395 6.71 -12.63 -3.06
CA HIS A 395 5.59 -13.19 -3.82
C HIS A 395 5.99 -14.12 -4.97
N ALA A 396 7.02 -14.95 -4.74
CA ALA A 396 7.52 -15.92 -5.71
C ALA A 396 6.42 -16.87 -6.19
N ARG A 397 6.51 -17.27 -7.46
CA ARG A 397 5.72 -18.31 -8.10
C ARG A 397 6.62 -19.26 -8.86
N LEU A 398 6.30 -20.54 -8.77
CA LEU A 398 7.03 -21.61 -9.41
C LEU A 398 6.18 -22.22 -10.53
N LEU A 399 6.81 -22.50 -11.66
CA LEU A 399 6.21 -23.22 -12.78
C LEU A 399 7.21 -24.26 -13.30
N ALA A 400 6.84 -25.54 -13.21
CA ALA A 400 7.65 -26.60 -13.79
C ALA A 400 7.45 -26.65 -15.32
N SER A 401 8.54 -26.91 -16.04
CA SER A 401 8.56 -27.13 -17.49
C SER A 401 9.49 -28.31 -17.83
N PRO A 402 9.41 -28.87 -19.05
CA PRO A 402 10.38 -29.87 -19.51
C PRO A 402 11.83 -29.37 -19.46
N SER A 403 12.02 -28.06 -19.63
CA SER A 403 13.34 -27.44 -19.56
C SER A 403 13.82 -27.17 -18.12
N GLY A 404 12.98 -27.29 -17.10
CA GLY A 404 13.34 -26.97 -15.72
C GLY A 404 12.31 -26.10 -15.03
N LEU A 405 12.72 -25.43 -13.96
CA LEU A 405 11.84 -24.66 -13.09
C LEU A 405 11.91 -23.17 -13.43
N TRP A 406 10.77 -22.56 -13.73
CA TRP A 406 10.62 -21.11 -13.86
C TRP A 406 10.22 -20.49 -12.52
N VAL A 407 10.79 -19.33 -12.24
CA VAL A 407 10.51 -18.50 -11.07
C VAL A 407 10.07 -17.13 -11.55
N ALA A 408 8.88 -16.70 -11.15
CA ALA A 408 8.45 -15.31 -11.28
C ALA A 408 8.23 -14.69 -9.91
N TRP A 409 8.57 -13.42 -9.75
CA TRP A 409 8.47 -12.73 -8.46
C TRP A 409 8.28 -11.24 -8.61
N GLN A 410 7.93 -10.60 -7.50
CA GLN A 410 7.83 -9.16 -7.37
C GLN A 410 9.12 -8.60 -6.77
N LYS A 411 9.65 -7.55 -7.38
CA LYS A 411 10.78 -6.78 -6.89
C LYS A 411 10.38 -5.34 -6.59
N GLU A 412 10.69 -4.86 -5.41
CA GLU A 412 10.28 -3.57 -4.87
C GLU A 412 11.41 -2.55 -4.96
N ILE A 413 11.35 -1.67 -5.95
CA ILE A 413 12.38 -0.67 -6.17
C ILE A 413 12.17 0.52 -5.24
N LYS A 414 13.15 0.78 -4.38
CA LYS A 414 13.25 2.03 -3.62
C LYS A 414 14.41 2.87 -4.16
N THR A 415 14.14 4.11 -4.56
CA THR A 415 15.22 5.07 -4.87
C THR A 415 15.68 5.66 -3.55
N VAL A 416 16.91 5.33 -3.17
CA VAL A 416 17.59 5.94 -2.04
C VAL A 416 17.95 7.37 -2.43
N GLY A 417 17.04 8.30 -2.17
CA GLY A 417 17.33 9.73 -2.25
C GLY A 417 18.28 10.11 -1.12
N LEU A 418 19.58 10.09 -1.42
CA LEU A 418 20.72 10.66 -0.69
C LEU A 418 20.56 10.80 0.83
N VAL A 419 21.19 9.85 1.51
CA VAL A 419 21.45 9.73 2.96
C VAL A 419 22.07 11.00 3.56
N LYS A 420 21.25 12.00 3.87
CA LYS A 420 21.65 13.14 4.71
C LYS A 420 20.76 13.37 5.94
N SER A 421 19.64 12.64 6.09
CA SER A 421 18.79 12.77 7.28
C SER A 421 17.80 11.62 7.46
N THR A 422 17.47 11.30 8.71
CA THR A 422 16.35 10.46 9.18
C THR A 422 14.96 10.86 8.65
N ARG A 423 14.83 12.07 8.08
CA ARG A 423 13.60 12.59 7.45
C ARG A 423 13.09 11.79 6.24
N MET A 424 13.86 10.81 5.76
CA MET A 424 13.52 9.96 4.60
C MET A 424 13.38 8.47 4.97
N TYR A 425 13.28 8.13 6.26
CA TYR A 425 13.05 6.75 6.70
C TYR A 425 11.62 6.32 6.31
N ARG A 426 11.47 5.53 5.24
CA ARG A 426 10.16 5.08 4.75
C ARG A 426 10.16 3.58 4.45
N THR A 427 9.46 2.81 5.28
CA THR A 427 9.30 1.36 5.19
C THR A 427 8.10 0.98 4.33
N GLY A 428 6.95 1.64 4.49
CA GLY A 428 5.67 1.33 3.86
C GLY A 428 5.46 1.83 2.42
N THR A 429 6.46 2.47 1.80
CA THR A 429 6.36 2.98 0.40
C THR A 429 7.46 2.46 -0.52
N VAL A 430 7.13 2.25 -1.79
CA VAL A 430 8.05 1.87 -2.88
C VAL A 430 7.92 2.83 -4.07
N ASN A 431 8.98 3.00 -4.86
CA ASN A 431 8.96 3.87 -6.03
C ASN A 431 8.48 3.16 -7.29
N ASN A 432 8.69 1.85 -7.36
CA ASN A 432 8.21 1.01 -8.45
C ASN A 432 8.15 -0.44 -7.97
N ARG A 433 7.28 -1.24 -8.60
CA ARG A 433 7.29 -2.70 -8.49
C ARG A 433 7.53 -3.31 -9.85
N GLU A 434 8.36 -4.33 -9.88
CA GLU A 434 8.75 -5.02 -11.09
C GLU A 434 8.40 -6.49 -10.96
N THR A 435 7.70 -7.03 -11.96
CA THR A 435 7.60 -8.47 -12.14
C THR A 435 8.81 -8.97 -12.91
N TRP A 436 9.46 -9.99 -12.36
CA TRP A 436 10.63 -10.63 -12.95
C TRP A 436 10.33 -12.07 -13.31
N LEU A 437 11.05 -12.59 -14.31
CA LEU A 437 10.99 -13.98 -14.76
C LEU A 437 12.41 -14.51 -14.97
N ALA A 438 12.73 -15.63 -14.34
CA ALA A 438 13.99 -16.35 -14.52
C ALA A 438 13.79 -17.86 -14.47
N ARG A 439 14.69 -18.59 -15.12
CA ARG A 439 14.77 -20.05 -15.03
C ARG A 439 15.83 -20.44 -14.01
N TRP A 440 15.48 -21.34 -13.10
CA TRP A 440 16.42 -21.92 -12.16
C TRP A 440 17.29 -22.98 -12.84
N THR A 441 18.59 -22.94 -12.57
CA THR A 441 19.59 -23.92 -13.02
C THR A 441 20.53 -24.24 -11.86
N PRO A 442 21.34 -25.31 -11.92
CA PRO A 442 22.39 -25.55 -10.93
C PRO A 442 23.41 -24.40 -10.78
N ALA A 443 23.56 -23.55 -11.80
CA ALA A 443 24.38 -22.35 -11.78
C ALA A 443 23.66 -21.11 -11.21
N GLY A 444 22.41 -21.23 -10.77
CA GLY A 444 21.56 -20.14 -10.26
C GLY A 444 20.46 -19.70 -11.24
N LEU A 445 19.84 -18.56 -10.94
CA LEU A 445 18.77 -17.98 -11.76
C LEU A 445 19.31 -17.37 -13.06
N GLN A 446 18.71 -17.75 -14.18
CA GLN A 446 18.95 -17.21 -15.51
C GLN A 446 17.75 -16.33 -15.90
N ALA A 447 17.94 -15.02 -15.95
CA ALA A 447 16.90 -14.07 -16.35
C ALA A 447 16.48 -14.31 -17.80
N ALA A 448 15.17 -14.28 -18.07
CA ALA A 448 14.63 -14.43 -19.41
C ALA A 448 15.21 -13.36 -20.37
N ALA A 449 15.66 -13.78 -21.56
CA ALA A 449 16.20 -12.87 -22.57
C ALA A 449 15.23 -11.71 -22.88
N GLY A 450 15.73 -10.48 -22.97
CA GLY A 450 14.92 -9.30 -23.27
C GLY A 450 13.93 -8.85 -22.17
N LEU A 451 13.94 -9.44 -20.96
CA LEU A 451 13.00 -9.11 -19.87
C LEU A 451 12.90 -7.61 -19.59
N ARG A 452 14.04 -6.90 -19.61
CA ARG A 452 14.11 -5.46 -19.34
C ARG A 452 13.37 -4.59 -20.36
N ASP A 453 13.18 -5.09 -21.57
CA ASP A 453 12.46 -4.38 -22.62
C ASP A 453 10.94 -4.57 -22.49
N THR A 454 10.46 -5.46 -21.64
CA THR A 454 9.03 -5.76 -21.48
C THR A 454 8.27 -4.77 -20.59
N ILE A 455 6.98 -4.98 -20.39
CA ILE A 455 6.17 -4.21 -19.44
C ILE A 455 6.27 -4.69 -18.00
N LEU A 456 6.81 -5.90 -17.77
CA LEU A 456 6.84 -6.54 -16.45
C LEU A 456 7.73 -5.74 -15.47
N PRO A 457 8.89 -5.18 -15.87
CA PRO A 457 9.64 -4.28 -14.99
C PRO A 457 9.06 -2.86 -14.85
N LYS A 458 7.79 -2.60 -15.20
CA LYS A 458 7.25 -1.24 -15.29
C LYS A 458 5.97 -1.06 -14.47
N GLY A 459 6.02 -1.31 -13.17
CA GLY A 459 4.89 -1.10 -12.26
C GLY A 459 3.91 -2.25 -12.28
N THR A 460 4.41 -3.48 -12.26
CA THR A 460 3.57 -4.69 -12.17
C THR A 460 3.94 -5.55 -10.97
N GLU A 461 2.93 -6.23 -10.41
CA GLU A 461 3.05 -7.00 -9.18
C GLU A 461 2.14 -8.24 -9.15
N MET A 462 2.23 -9.04 -8.10
CA MET A 462 1.43 -10.26 -7.91
C MET A 462 1.44 -11.21 -9.14
N PRO A 463 2.62 -11.68 -9.60
CA PRO A 463 2.70 -12.46 -10.83
C PRO A 463 2.03 -13.84 -10.73
N SER A 464 1.59 -14.38 -11.85
CA SER A 464 1.18 -15.78 -11.99
C SER A 464 1.60 -16.29 -13.37
N MET A 465 1.77 -17.61 -13.51
CA MET A 465 2.32 -18.20 -14.74
C MET A 465 1.57 -19.44 -15.19
N ALA A 466 1.54 -19.67 -16.50
CA ALA A 466 1.16 -20.93 -17.11
C ALA A 466 2.13 -21.31 -18.24
N LEU A 467 2.22 -22.62 -18.51
CA LEU A 467 2.98 -23.17 -19.63
C LEU A 467 2.00 -23.58 -20.72
N ASP A 468 2.30 -23.26 -21.98
CA ASP A 468 1.56 -23.85 -23.11
C ASP A 468 2.17 -25.17 -23.59
N ALA A 469 1.46 -25.86 -24.49
CA ALA A 469 1.89 -27.15 -25.02
C ALA A 469 3.19 -27.06 -25.86
N GLN A 470 3.62 -25.86 -26.27
CA GLN A 470 4.87 -25.63 -26.99
C GLN A 470 6.02 -25.24 -26.04
N GLY A 471 5.79 -25.22 -24.72
CA GLY A 471 6.80 -24.89 -23.72
C GLY A 471 7.04 -23.39 -23.53
N ARG A 472 6.18 -22.51 -24.07
CA ARG A 472 6.28 -21.06 -23.85
C ARG A 472 5.65 -20.69 -22.53
N VAL A 473 6.24 -19.68 -21.87
CA VAL A 473 5.82 -19.24 -20.54
C VAL A 473 4.96 -18.00 -20.67
N TRP A 474 3.73 -18.08 -20.15
CA TRP A 474 2.79 -16.97 -20.12
C TRP A 474 2.77 -16.37 -18.71
N VAL A 475 3.04 -15.07 -18.60
CA VAL A 475 3.10 -14.36 -17.33
C VAL A 475 1.99 -13.33 -17.27
N THR A 476 1.15 -13.42 -16.23
CA THR A 476 0.20 -12.37 -15.88
C THR A 476 0.62 -11.66 -14.61
N ALA A 477 0.34 -10.36 -14.51
CA ALA A 477 0.63 -9.54 -13.34
C ALA A 477 -0.43 -8.43 -13.20
N ARG A 478 -0.55 -7.88 -11.99
CA ARG A 478 -1.40 -6.72 -11.69
C ARG A 478 -0.68 -5.43 -11.97
N ARG A 479 -1.41 -4.41 -12.39
CA ARG A 479 -0.89 -3.07 -12.71
C ARG A 479 -1.90 -2.01 -12.28
N ALA A 480 -1.50 -1.11 -11.38
CA ALA A 480 -2.29 0.07 -11.07
C ALA A 480 -2.39 0.97 -12.30
N ARG A 481 -3.59 1.46 -12.66
CA ARG A 481 -3.73 2.40 -13.78
C ARG A 481 -3.26 3.81 -13.43
N SER A 482 -3.38 4.22 -12.16
CA SER A 482 -2.84 5.47 -11.62
C SER A 482 -2.82 5.43 -10.08
N GLN A 483 -2.46 6.55 -9.43
CA GLN A 483 -2.46 6.72 -7.97
C GLN A 483 -3.83 6.47 -7.31
N SER A 484 -4.89 6.98 -7.91
CA SER A 484 -6.24 6.93 -7.34
C SER A 484 -7.18 5.95 -8.04
N VAL A 485 -6.73 5.33 -9.12
CA VAL A 485 -7.53 4.41 -9.93
C VAL A 485 -7.24 2.96 -9.51
N GLY A 486 -8.17 2.04 -9.78
CA GLY A 486 -8.01 0.61 -9.45
C GLY A 486 -6.98 -0.13 -10.30
N TRP A 487 -7.01 -1.45 -10.15
CA TRP A 487 -6.02 -2.38 -10.69
C TRP A 487 -6.51 -3.10 -11.94
N ASP A 488 -5.61 -3.24 -12.91
CA ASP A 488 -5.79 -4.01 -14.14
C ASP A 488 -4.90 -5.27 -14.13
N SER A 489 -5.20 -6.25 -14.98
CA SER A 489 -4.31 -7.38 -15.27
C SER A 489 -3.68 -7.22 -16.64
N VAL A 490 -2.39 -7.56 -16.73
CA VAL A 490 -1.65 -7.62 -17.99
C VAL A 490 -1.18 -9.05 -18.26
N LEU A 491 -0.91 -9.38 -19.52
CA LEU A 491 -0.38 -10.68 -19.95
C LEU A 491 0.71 -10.50 -20.98
N GLN A 492 1.78 -11.29 -20.87
CA GLN A 492 2.81 -11.37 -21.89
C GLN A 492 3.37 -12.80 -21.98
N CYS A 493 3.70 -13.24 -23.18
CA CYS A 493 4.31 -14.55 -23.44
C CYS A 493 5.82 -14.39 -23.62
N PHE A 494 6.61 -15.26 -22.97
CA PHE A 494 8.01 -15.47 -23.27
C PHE A 494 8.15 -16.77 -24.08
N ALA A 495 8.60 -16.64 -25.33
CA ALA A 495 8.70 -17.76 -26.27
C ALA A 495 10.06 -18.44 -26.26
N GLY A 496 10.91 -18.14 -25.26
CA GLY A 496 12.22 -18.76 -25.07
C GLY A 496 13.38 -17.86 -25.49
N ALA A 497 13.32 -17.22 -26.66
CA ALA A 497 14.34 -16.23 -27.08
C ALA A 497 13.84 -14.79 -27.03
N GLU A 498 12.53 -14.60 -27.18
CA GLU A 498 11.89 -13.29 -27.27
C GLU A 498 10.57 -13.23 -26.51
N TRP A 499 10.11 -12.00 -26.28
CA TRP A 499 8.81 -11.72 -25.67
C TRP A 499 7.79 -11.34 -26.73
N GLY A 500 6.61 -11.92 -26.64
CA GLY A 500 5.46 -11.53 -27.45
C GLY A 500 4.86 -10.19 -27.05
N GLU A 501 3.85 -9.78 -27.78
CA GLU A 501 3.11 -8.55 -27.53
C GLU A 501 2.46 -8.55 -26.12
N ALA A 502 2.60 -7.44 -25.39
CA ALA A 502 1.98 -7.26 -24.09
C ALA A 502 0.50 -6.86 -24.24
N ARG A 503 -0.39 -7.48 -23.44
CA ARG A 503 -1.84 -7.31 -23.55
C ARG A 503 -2.46 -6.81 -22.25
N HIS A 504 -3.32 -5.80 -22.35
CA HIS A 504 -4.26 -5.47 -21.29
C HIS A 504 -5.34 -6.54 -21.30
N LEU A 505 -5.70 -7.08 -20.14
CA LEU A 505 -6.68 -8.14 -20.04
C LEU A 505 -8.07 -7.65 -19.68
N SER A 506 -8.21 -6.42 -19.19
CA SER A 506 -9.47 -5.89 -18.68
C SER A 506 -9.66 -4.41 -19.00
N SER A 507 -10.89 -4.02 -19.35
CA SER A 507 -11.33 -2.62 -19.27
C SER A 507 -11.88 -2.29 -17.87
N GLN A 508 -12.36 -3.30 -17.14
CA GLN A 508 -12.79 -3.23 -15.74
C GLN A 508 -11.59 -3.13 -14.79
N LEU A 509 -11.83 -2.57 -13.62
CA LEU A 509 -10.82 -2.37 -12.59
C LEU A 509 -11.17 -3.18 -11.35
N GLY A 510 -10.17 -3.66 -10.65
CA GLY A 510 -10.32 -4.43 -9.42
C GLY A 510 -9.41 -3.94 -8.30
N TRP A 511 -9.27 -4.77 -7.28
CA TRP A 511 -8.31 -4.62 -6.20
C TRP A 511 -6.96 -5.24 -6.54
N ASP A 512 -6.00 -5.03 -5.66
CA ASP A 512 -4.66 -5.61 -5.72
C ASP A 512 -4.69 -7.08 -5.29
N GLY A 513 -5.20 -7.94 -6.16
CA GLY A 513 -5.33 -9.37 -5.92
C GLY A 513 -4.81 -10.18 -7.09
N ARG A 514 -4.20 -11.32 -6.81
CA ARG A 514 -3.60 -12.19 -7.83
C ARG A 514 -4.65 -12.72 -8.81
N ALA A 515 -4.27 -12.80 -10.09
CA ALA A 515 -5.07 -13.45 -11.12
C ALA A 515 -4.75 -14.95 -11.23
N GLY A 516 -5.77 -15.78 -11.47
CA GLY A 516 -5.60 -17.17 -11.85
C GLY A 516 -5.26 -17.29 -13.33
N ILE A 517 -4.38 -18.21 -13.72
CA ILE A 517 -3.99 -18.43 -15.12
C ILE A 517 -3.85 -19.93 -15.40
N ALA A 518 -4.32 -20.35 -16.58
CA ALA A 518 -4.16 -21.73 -17.04
C ALA A 518 -4.11 -21.80 -18.57
N CYS A 519 -3.39 -22.79 -19.10
CA CYS A 519 -3.44 -23.14 -20.52
C CYS A 519 -4.43 -24.26 -20.74
N VAL A 520 -5.27 -24.13 -21.77
CA VAL A 520 -6.34 -25.07 -22.11
C VAL A 520 -6.38 -25.23 -23.63
N GLY A 521 -5.86 -26.36 -24.12
CA GLY A 521 -5.66 -26.57 -25.56
C GLY A 521 -4.82 -25.44 -26.17
N SER A 522 -5.37 -24.72 -27.13
CA SER A 522 -4.75 -23.57 -27.82
C SER A 522 -5.09 -22.21 -27.21
N ARG A 523 -5.61 -22.16 -25.98
CA ARG A 523 -6.07 -20.94 -25.32
C ARG A 523 -5.40 -20.74 -23.97
N ILE A 524 -4.98 -19.50 -23.67
CA ILE A 524 -4.63 -19.04 -22.33
C ILE A 524 -5.84 -18.39 -21.70
N LEU A 525 -6.21 -18.87 -20.52
CA LEU A 525 -7.30 -18.34 -19.72
C LEU A 525 -6.73 -17.58 -18.54
N VAL A 526 -7.20 -16.36 -18.30
CA VAL A 526 -6.82 -15.56 -17.14
C VAL A 526 -8.06 -15.12 -16.39
N ALA A 527 -8.24 -15.62 -15.17
CA ALA A 527 -9.33 -15.27 -14.28
C ALA A 527 -8.89 -14.13 -13.35
N TYR A 528 -9.65 -13.04 -13.32
CA TYR A 528 -9.33 -11.88 -12.49
C TYR A 528 -10.59 -11.24 -11.92
N GLN A 529 -10.44 -10.58 -10.77
CA GLN A 529 -11.50 -9.79 -10.18
C GLN A 529 -11.61 -8.43 -10.89
N GLY A 530 -12.84 -8.04 -11.24
CA GLY A 530 -13.16 -6.71 -11.77
C GLY A 530 -14.51 -6.21 -11.28
N GLY A 531 -14.77 -4.90 -11.38
CA GLY A 531 -16.07 -4.31 -11.07
C GLY A 531 -15.99 -2.86 -10.62
N LYS A 532 -17.13 -2.31 -10.16
CA LYS A 532 -17.19 -0.96 -9.60
C LYS A 532 -16.83 -1.01 -8.11
N THR A 533 -15.55 -1.26 -7.82
CA THR A 533 -15.02 -1.38 -6.45
C THR A 533 -14.17 -0.17 -6.01
N GLN A 534 -14.32 0.97 -6.68
CA GLN A 534 -13.58 2.22 -6.43
C GLN A 534 -14.39 3.18 -5.57
N ALA A 535 -13.76 4.24 -4.99
CA ALA A 535 -14.44 5.22 -4.13
C ALA A 535 -15.78 5.59 -4.72
N VAL A 536 -16.82 5.19 -4.02
CA VAL A 536 -18.16 5.65 -4.29
C VAL A 536 -18.35 6.87 -3.39
N PRO A 537 -18.88 7.99 -3.90
CA PRO A 537 -18.85 9.26 -3.18
C PRO A 537 -19.64 9.24 -1.86
N THR A 538 -20.49 8.23 -1.64
CA THR A 538 -21.33 8.06 -0.45
C THR A 538 -21.32 6.60 0.02
N VAL A 539 -21.57 6.38 1.33
CA VAL A 539 -21.71 5.04 1.93
C VAL A 539 -22.83 4.25 1.25
N GLN A 540 -23.97 4.88 0.96
CA GLN A 540 -25.08 4.21 0.29
C GLN A 540 -24.69 3.64 -1.08
N ALA A 541 -23.83 4.35 -1.82
CA ALA A 541 -23.36 3.88 -3.10
C ALA A 541 -22.31 2.75 -2.96
N SER A 542 -21.57 2.68 -1.84
CA SER A 542 -20.66 1.57 -1.54
C SER A 542 -21.37 0.29 -1.12
N LEU A 543 -22.58 0.39 -0.55
CA LEU A 543 -23.44 -0.79 -0.29
C LEU A 543 -23.94 -1.47 -1.57
N ALA A 544 -24.12 -0.70 -2.66
CA ALA A 544 -24.55 -1.22 -3.96
C ALA A 544 -23.39 -1.66 -4.87
N ALA A 545 -22.14 -1.41 -4.46
CA ALA A 545 -20.98 -1.85 -5.22
C ALA A 545 -20.88 -3.38 -5.24
N LYS A 546 -20.29 -3.89 -6.33
CA LYS A 546 -20.13 -5.33 -6.56
C LYS A 546 -18.87 -5.60 -7.37
N SER A 547 -18.36 -6.81 -7.21
CA SER A 547 -17.29 -7.36 -8.05
C SER A 547 -17.64 -8.73 -8.58
N ASP A 548 -17.11 -9.02 -9.75
CA ASP A 548 -17.26 -10.29 -10.43
C ASP A 548 -15.89 -10.88 -10.78
N ILE A 549 -15.87 -12.18 -11.04
CA ILE A 549 -14.74 -12.84 -11.67
C ILE A 549 -14.95 -12.81 -13.18
N PHE A 550 -14.01 -12.19 -13.88
CA PHE A 550 -13.94 -12.15 -15.33
C PHE A 550 -12.89 -13.15 -15.81
N LEU A 551 -13.09 -13.65 -17.03
CA LEU A 551 -12.14 -14.53 -17.70
C LEU A 551 -11.73 -13.95 -19.05
N ALA A 552 -10.47 -13.55 -19.18
CA ALA A 552 -9.88 -13.22 -20.47
C ALA A 552 -9.38 -14.48 -21.17
N THR A 553 -9.61 -14.57 -22.48
CA THR A 553 -9.17 -15.66 -23.35
C THR A 553 -8.23 -15.11 -24.42
N VAL A 554 -7.02 -15.67 -24.51
CA VAL A 554 -6.00 -15.29 -25.51
C VAL A 554 -5.58 -16.52 -26.30
N SER A 555 -5.46 -16.37 -27.62
CA SER A 555 -5.01 -17.47 -28.48
C SER A 555 -3.50 -17.67 -28.33
N VAL A 556 -3.11 -18.93 -28.16
CA VAL A 556 -1.71 -19.36 -28.12
C VAL A 556 -1.03 -19.17 -29.49
N ALA A 557 -1.81 -19.07 -30.57
CA ALA A 557 -1.30 -18.76 -31.91
C ALA A 557 -0.83 -17.30 -32.06
N ASP A 558 -1.28 -16.39 -31.18
CA ASP A 558 -0.89 -14.98 -31.22
C ASP A 558 0.47 -14.72 -30.53
N ALA A 559 1.15 -15.78 -30.08
CA ALA A 559 2.47 -15.68 -29.46
C ALA A 559 3.58 -16.01 -30.47
N PRO A 560 4.80 -15.47 -30.27
CA PRO A 560 5.94 -15.78 -31.12
C PRO A 560 6.25 -17.28 -31.18
N ALA A 561 6.98 -17.70 -32.22
CA ALA A 561 7.38 -19.08 -32.39
C ALA A 561 8.21 -19.58 -31.17
N PRO A 562 7.98 -20.81 -30.69
CA PRO A 562 8.74 -21.34 -29.58
C PRO A 562 10.21 -21.52 -29.95
N ALA A 563 11.10 -21.16 -29.03
CA ALA A 563 12.54 -21.33 -29.14
C ALA A 563 13.09 -21.92 -27.83
N PRO A 564 14.29 -22.55 -27.85
CA PRO A 564 14.97 -22.94 -26.63
C PRO A 564 15.11 -21.76 -25.67
N PRO A 565 14.84 -21.91 -24.36
CA PRO A 565 14.95 -20.81 -23.42
C PRO A 565 16.37 -20.26 -23.35
N GLN A 566 16.51 -18.99 -23.73
CA GLN A 566 17.70 -18.19 -23.62
C GLN A 566 17.59 -17.25 -22.42
N GLY A 567 18.73 -16.95 -21.83
CA GLY A 567 18.83 -16.05 -20.71
C GLY A 567 20.28 -15.77 -20.38
N SER A 568 20.47 -14.81 -19.50
CA SER A 568 21.76 -14.53 -18.88
C SER A 568 21.64 -14.76 -17.39
N PRO A 569 22.76 -14.97 -16.68
CA PRO A 569 22.74 -14.93 -15.21
C PRO A 569 22.00 -13.68 -14.72
N LEU A 570 21.17 -13.85 -13.70
CA LEU A 570 20.39 -12.76 -13.13
C LEU A 570 21.32 -11.63 -12.68
N SER A 571 21.11 -10.43 -13.24
CA SER A 571 21.85 -9.24 -12.82
C SER A 571 21.11 -8.55 -11.67
N GLU A 572 21.71 -8.63 -10.50
CA GLU A 572 21.18 -8.10 -9.24
C GLU A 572 21.89 -6.80 -8.85
N SER A 573 21.16 -5.94 -8.16
CA SER A 573 21.63 -4.67 -7.65
C SER A 573 22.51 -4.90 -6.42
N THR A 574 23.77 -4.49 -6.48
CA THR A 574 24.72 -4.50 -5.34
C THR A 574 24.47 -3.36 -4.33
N LYS A 575 23.26 -2.79 -4.33
CA LYS A 575 22.94 -1.67 -3.43
C LYS A 575 22.97 -2.18 -1.99
N PRO A 576 23.60 -1.44 -1.06
CA PRO A 576 23.60 -1.84 0.34
C PRO A 576 22.18 -1.85 0.91
N HIS A 577 21.91 -2.79 1.82
CA HIS A 577 20.67 -2.87 2.59
C HIS A 577 20.59 -1.72 3.59
N TYR A 578 20.26 -0.53 3.08
CA TYR A 578 20.30 0.71 3.85
C TYR A 578 19.27 0.73 4.99
N MET A 579 18.18 -0.05 4.86
CA MET A 579 17.13 -0.11 5.89
C MET A 579 17.61 -0.68 7.20
N VAL A 580 18.45 -1.73 7.21
CA VAL A 580 19.03 -2.24 8.47
C VAL A 580 19.96 -1.23 9.10
N LYS A 581 20.81 -0.58 8.30
CA LYS A 581 21.69 0.46 8.84
C LYS A 581 20.87 1.57 9.51
N LEU A 582 19.80 2.02 8.87
CA LEU A 582 18.89 3.04 9.43
C LEU A 582 18.17 2.53 10.67
N ARG A 583 17.58 1.33 10.63
CA ARG A 583 16.92 0.65 11.76
C ARG A 583 17.82 0.62 12.99
N THR A 584 19.06 0.15 12.84
CA THR A 584 20.04 0.09 13.93
C THR A 584 20.40 1.50 14.43
N GLN A 585 20.60 2.48 13.54
CA GLN A 585 20.86 3.87 13.92
C GLN A 585 19.68 4.52 14.67
N LEU A 586 18.46 4.11 14.36
CA LEU A 586 17.23 4.58 15.00
C LEU A 586 16.91 3.82 16.29
N GLY A 587 17.73 2.84 16.69
CA GLY A 587 17.56 2.10 17.95
C GLY A 587 16.45 1.04 17.92
N GLU A 588 15.96 0.66 16.74
CA GLU A 588 14.89 -0.34 16.56
C GLU A 588 15.34 -1.78 16.90
N ASP A 589 16.67 -2.01 16.95
CA ASP A 589 17.29 -3.23 17.46
C ASP A 589 17.64 -3.17 18.96
N GLY A 590 17.25 -2.08 19.63
CA GLY A 590 17.50 -1.88 21.05
C GLY A 590 16.71 -2.87 21.93
N PRO A 591 17.17 -3.10 23.17
CA PRO A 591 16.48 -3.99 24.09
C PRO A 591 15.09 -3.46 24.45
N HIS A 592 14.15 -4.37 24.70
CA HIS A 592 12.85 -4.03 25.29
C HIS A 592 13.06 -3.41 26.68
N ARG A 593 12.37 -2.29 26.96
CA ARG A 593 12.53 -1.52 28.20
C ARG A 593 11.28 -1.61 29.06
N THR A 594 11.47 -1.46 30.37
CA THR A 594 10.37 -1.50 31.33
C THR A 594 10.58 -0.44 32.41
N ILE A 595 9.50 0.05 33.00
CA ILE A 595 9.52 0.93 34.17
C ILE A 595 8.73 0.33 35.33
N ALA A 596 9.05 0.73 36.55
CA ALA A 596 8.24 0.45 37.73
C ALA A 596 7.37 1.66 38.06
N TYR A 597 6.07 1.45 38.20
CA TYR A 597 5.10 2.49 38.55
C TYR A 597 4.01 1.91 39.46
N GLN A 598 3.79 2.53 40.62
CA GLN A 598 2.77 2.13 41.61
C GLN A 598 2.76 0.62 41.93
N GLY A 599 3.95 0.00 42.08
CA GLY A 599 4.07 -1.43 42.36
C GLY A 599 3.87 -2.36 41.15
N GLN A 600 3.57 -1.82 39.97
CA GLN A 600 3.45 -2.56 38.72
C GLN A 600 4.67 -2.36 37.83
N LYS A 601 5.05 -3.40 37.09
CA LYS A 601 6.04 -3.34 36.00
C LYS A 601 5.29 -3.07 34.69
N LEU A 602 5.65 -2.00 33.98
CA LEU A 602 5.10 -1.65 32.68
C LEU A 602 6.16 -1.85 31.58
N GLY A 603 5.79 -2.54 30.52
CA GLY A 603 6.58 -2.64 29.29
C GLY A 603 6.44 -1.38 28.43
N LEU A 604 7.52 -1.00 27.75
CA LEU A 604 7.50 0.06 26.73
C LEU A 604 7.37 -0.59 25.35
N PHE A 605 6.17 -0.47 24.77
CA PHE A 605 5.86 -0.99 23.45
C PHE A 605 5.86 0.13 22.42
N TRP A 606 6.42 -0.17 21.25
CA TRP A 606 6.55 0.73 20.11
C TRP A 606 5.56 0.34 19.02
N GLY A 607 4.88 1.31 18.44
CA GLY A 607 3.97 0.99 17.34
C GLY A 607 3.57 2.15 16.47
N ASP A 608 2.70 1.81 15.53
CA ASP A 608 2.16 2.71 14.51
C ASP A 608 0.65 2.54 14.43
N LEU A 609 -0.12 3.60 14.70
CA LEU A 609 -1.58 3.55 14.65
C LEU A 609 -2.16 4.29 13.44
N HIS A 610 -1.32 4.65 12.47
CA HIS A 610 -1.72 5.42 11.31
C HIS A 610 -0.83 5.13 10.09
N GLU A 611 -1.25 4.15 9.28
CA GLU A 611 -0.57 3.82 8.03
C GLU A 611 -1.56 3.46 6.91
N HIS A 612 -1.23 3.91 5.71
CA HIS A 612 -2.01 3.69 4.49
C HIS A 612 -1.44 2.55 3.65
N THR A 613 -2.30 1.83 2.95
CA THR A 613 -1.91 0.69 2.11
C THR A 613 -2.36 0.86 0.66
N SER A 614 -2.07 -0.14 -0.18
CA SER A 614 -2.48 -0.18 -1.58
C SER A 614 -4.01 -0.21 -1.78
N LEU A 615 -4.77 -0.38 -0.69
CA LEU A 615 -6.23 -0.22 -0.67
C LEU A 615 -6.64 1.25 -0.79
N SER A 616 -5.88 2.17 -0.19
CA SER A 616 -6.21 3.59 -0.18
C SER A 616 -5.92 4.32 -1.48
N GLN A 617 -6.89 5.11 -1.92
CA GLN A 617 -6.82 5.84 -3.20
C GLN A 617 -5.81 6.98 -3.23
N CYS A 618 -5.29 7.40 -2.09
CA CYS A 618 -4.22 8.40 -2.05
C CYS A 618 -2.85 7.80 -2.42
N GLY A 619 -2.69 6.47 -2.48
CA GLY A 619 -1.37 5.85 -2.59
C GLY A 619 -1.23 4.51 -3.32
N ARG A 620 -2.24 4.02 -4.06
CA ARG A 620 -2.29 2.62 -4.56
C ARG A 620 -1.03 2.05 -5.20
N TRP A 621 -0.36 2.79 -6.10
CA TRP A 621 0.84 2.27 -6.78
C TRP A 621 2.13 2.34 -5.95
N ARG A 622 2.14 3.14 -4.87
CA ARG A 622 3.33 3.47 -4.08
C ARG A 622 3.31 2.79 -2.72
N ASP A 623 2.16 2.76 -2.07
CA ASP A 623 1.99 2.22 -0.73
C ASP A 623 1.86 0.69 -0.81
N MET A 624 2.39 -0.02 0.18
CA MET A 624 2.49 -1.49 0.18
C MET A 624 1.13 -2.18 0.26
N SER A 625 1.07 -3.44 -0.20
CA SER A 625 -0.10 -4.28 0.08
C SER A 625 -0.28 -4.43 1.60
N PRO A 626 -1.50 -4.69 2.08
CA PRO A 626 -1.77 -4.94 3.50
C PRO A 626 -0.79 -5.92 4.18
N ASP A 627 -0.55 -7.09 3.56
CA ASP A 627 0.36 -8.09 4.11
C ASP A 627 1.82 -7.61 4.13
N ASP A 628 2.27 -6.98 3.05
CA ASP A 628 3.65 -6.51 2.95
C ASP A 628 3.92 -5.32 3.89
N ASN A 629 2.90 -4.51 4.18
CA ASN A 629 2.96 -3.45 5.17
C ASN A 629 3.15 -4.04 6.58
N TYR A 630 2.30 -4.98 7.01
CA TYR A 630 2.47 -5.63 8.32
C TYR A 630 3.80 -6.39 8.44
N ALA A 631 4.24 -7.07 7.39
CA ALA A 631 5.56 -7.71 7.39
C ALA A 631 6.67 -6.67 7.59
N SER A 632 6.57 -5.52 6.93
CA SER A 632 7.55 -4.44 7.07
C SER A 632 7.55 -3.79 8.46
N GLU A 633 6.38 -3.54 9.05
CA GLU A 633 6.29 -3.02 10.41
C GLU A 633 6.85 -4.03 11.43
N ARG A 634 6.52 -5.31 11.27
CA ARG A 634 6.99 -6.39 12.16
C ARG A 634 8.49 -6.68 12.04
N ASP A 635 9.03 -6.81 10.83
CA ASP A 635 10.41 -7.31 10.64
C ASP A 635 11.43 -6.18 10.33
N VAL A 636 11.00 -5.07 9.72
CA VAL A 636 11.90 -3.95 9.39
C VAL A 636 11.89 -2.89 10.48
N VAL A 637 10.72 -2.44 10.93
CA VAL A 637 10.59 -1.42 12.01
C VAL A 637 10.71 -2.05 13.40
N HIS A 638 10.53 -3.37 13.49
CA HIS A 638 10.40 -4.12 14.75
C HIS A 638 9.28 -3.60 15.65
N ALA A 639 8.20 -3.06 15.09
CA ALA A 639 7.06 -2.58 15.86
C ALA A 639 6.44 -3.72 16.67
N ASP A 640 5.98 -3.42 17.88
CA ASP A 640 5.25 -4.33 18.76
C ASP A 640 3.75 -4.33 18.42
N PHE A 641 3.23 -3.20 17.91
CA PHE A 641 1.86 -3.10 17.44
C PHE A 641 1.69 -2.19 16.23
N SER A 642 0.65 -2.45 15.43
CA SER A 642 0.36 -1.66 14.23
C SER A 642 -1.14 -1.62 13.88
N ALA A 643 -1.62 -0.53 13.29
CA ALA A 643 -2.94 -0.40 12.69
C ALA A 643 -2.86 0.07 11.24
N MET A 644 -3.57 -0.61 10.34
CA MET A 644 -3.86 -0.07 9.02
C MET A 644 -5.09 0.83 9.13
N THR A 645 -5.00 2.05 8.61
CA THR A 645 -6.06 3.06 8.70
C THR A 645 -6.30 3.67 7.32
N ASP A 646 -6.64 2.85 6.33
CA ASP A 646 -7.05 3.37 5.02
C ASP A 646 -8.31 4.27 5.17
N HIS A 647 -8.48 5.27 4.28
CA HIS A 647 -9.60 6.22 4.38
C HIS A 647 -10.98 5.53 4.41
N GLY A 648 -11.85 5.96 5.33
CA GLY A 648 -13.21 5.46 5.51
C GLY A 648 -14.11 5.57 4.27
N TYR A 649 -13.83 6.54 3.38
CA TYR A 649 -14.54 6.66 2.11
C TYR A 649 -14.11 5.64 1.03
N ASN A 650 -13.04 4.89 1.25
CA ASN A 650 -12.63 3.79 0.38
C ASN A 650 -13.44 2.52 0.66
N PHE A 651 -13.97 2.37 1.88
CA PHE A 651 -14.56 1.11 2.32
C PHE A 651 -15.95 0.86 1.72
N CYS A 652 -16.16 -0.42 1.45
CA CYS A 652 -17.44 -1.07 1.29
C CYS A 652 -17.46 -2.28 2.25
N PRO A 653 -18.60 -2.96 2.44
CA PRO A 653 -18.67 -4.08 3.39
C PRO A 653 -17.59 -5.14 3.13
N ALA A 654 -17.44 -5.59 1.88
CA ALA A 654 -16.44 -6.60 1.56
C ALA A 654 -14.99 -6.15 1.81
N LEU A 655 -14.69 -4.86 1.61
CA LEU A 655 -13.33 -4.36 1.85
C LEU A 655 -13.04 -4.23 3.35
N TRP A 656 -14.00 -3.74 4.14
CA TRP A 656 -13.88 -3.71 5.61
C TRP A 656 -13.69 -5.11 6.19
N HIS A 657 -14.50 -6.07 5.74
CA HIS A 657 -14.37 -7.47 6.11
C HIS A 657 -13.04 -8.08 5.66
N HIS A 658 -12.54 -7.72 4.46
CA HIS A 658 -11.21 -8.15 4.01
C HIS A 658 -10.11 -7.59 4.92
N THR A 659 -10.11 -6.29 5.23
CA THR A 659 -9.14 -5.67 6.15
C THR A 659 -9.18 -6.35 7.51
N ALA A 660 -10.36 -6.61 8.07
CA ALA A 660 -10.50 -7.33 9.34
C ALA A 660 -9.87 -8.73 9.31
N LYS A 661 -10.02 -9.49 8.20
CA LYS A 661 -9.35 -10.78 8.03
C LYS A 661 -7.82 -10.65 7.96
N ILE A 662 -7.31 -9.63 7.25
CA ILE A 662 -5.86 -9.39 7.15
C ILE A 662 -5.26 -8.97 8.50
N VAL A 663 -5.97 -8.16 9.29
CA VAL A 663 -5.58 -7.81 10.67
C VAL A 663 -5.39 -9.08 11.49
N ARG A 664 -6.38 -9.98 11.51
CA ARG A 664 -6.33 -11.20 12.34
C ARG A 664 -5.28 -12.20 11.85
N VAL A 665 -5.15 -12.40 10.54
CA VAL A 665 -4.17 -13.35 9.99
C VAL A 665 -2.72 -12.88 10.18
N ASN A 666 -2.47 -11.58 10.35
CA ASN A 666 -1.14 -11.02 10.63
C ASN A 666 -0.84 -10.82 12.12
N HIS A 667 -1.79 -11.10 13.02
CA HIS A 667 -1.57 -11.03 14.45
C HIS A 667 -0.65 -12.17 14.92
N ASP A 668 0.42 -11.82 15.63
CA ASP A 668 1.31 -12.77 16.31
C ASP A 668 1.23 -12.52 17.83
N PRO A 669 0.41 -13.28 18.58
CA PRO A 669 0.24 -13.08 20.02
C PRO A 669 1.58 -13.01 20.77
N GLY A 670 1.74 -11.99 21.63
CA GLY A 670 2.95 -11.76 22.41
C GLY A 670 4.16 -11.21 21.64
N ARG A 671 4.07 -11.05 20.30
CA ARG A 671 5.14 -10.49 19.47
C ARG A 671 4.69 -9.29 18.64
N PHE A 672 3.52 -9.35 18.02
CA PHE A 672 3.01 -8.33 17.11
C PHE A 672 1.47 -8.23 17.17
N VAL A 673 0.98 -7.14 17.74
CA VAL A 673 -0.46 -6.86 17.89
C VAL A 673 -0.96 -5.97 16.76
N THR A 674 -1.94 -6.47 16.00
CA THR A 674 -2.55 -5.71 14.89
C THR A 674 -3.90 -5.14 15.31
N PHE A 675 -4.23 -3.90 14.95
CA PHE A 675 -5.54 -3.31 15.21
C PHE A 675 -6.36 -3.17 13.93
N LEU A 676 -7.68 -3.38 14.06
CA LEU A 676 -8.63 -2.97 13.04
C LEU A 676 -8.89 -1.47 13.21
N GLY A 677 -8.79 -0.71 12.13
CA GLY A 677 -9.05 0.72 12.16
C GLY A 677 -9.35 1.30 10.79
N GLU A 678 -9.67 2.60 10.80
CA GLU A 678 -9.89 3.42 9.62
C GLU A 678 -9.37 4.83 9.86
N GLU A 679 -9.03 5.54 8.80
CA GLU A 679 -8.95 6.99 8.85
C GLU A 679 -10.34 7.58 8.55
N TRP A 680 -10.95 8.20 9.56
CA TRP A 680 -12.17 8.98 9.43
C TRP A 680 -11.85 10.34 8.81
N THR A 681 -12.01 10.41 7.48
CA THR A 681 -11.44 11.46 6.64
C THR A 681 -12.44 12.56 6.28
N SER A 682 -12.31 13.71 6.93
CA SER A 682 -13.09 14.92 6.61
C SER A 682 -12.74 15.49 5.22
N THR A 683 -13.72 16.09 4.54
CA THR A 683 -13.52 16.60 3.17
C THR A 683 -13.27 18.11 3.15
N THR A 684 -12.34 18.55 2.30
CA THR A 684 -12.17 19.95 1.92
C THR A 684 -13.20 20.39 0.87
N GLU A 685 -13.92 19.48 0.21
CA GLU A 685 -14.83 19.83 -0.89
C GLU A 685 -16.13 20.53 -0.44
N ARG A 686 -16.37 20.60 0.87
CA ARG A 686 -17.51 21.30 1.46
C ARG A 686 -16.99 22.41 2.35
N TYR A 687 -17.36 23.66 2.01
CA TYR A 687 -16.95 24.85 2.75
C TYR A 687 -18.17 25.57 3.31
N SER A 688 -18.03 26.18 4.49
CA SER A 688 -18.97 27.19 4.96
C SER A 688 -18.21 28.38 5.54
N LYS A 689 -18.91 29.48 5.79
CA LYS A 689 -18.35 30.61 6.55
C LYS A 689 -17.85 30.18 7.93
N LYS A 690 -18.47 29.15 8.53
CA LYS A 690 -18.08 28.60 9.83
C LYS A 690 -16.86 27.67 9.72
N TYR A 691 -16.72 26.97 8.60
CA TYR A 691 -15.66 25.98 8.36
C TYR A 691 -15.00 26.23 7.00
N PRO A 692 -14.14 27.26 6.90
CA PRO A 692 -13.53 27.67 5.63
C PRO A 692 -12.48 26.69 5.10
N GLU A 693 -11.97 25.79 5.95
CA GLU A 693 -10.94 24.78 5.58
C GLU A 693 -11.50 23.35 5.57
N GLY A 694 -12.83 23.18 5.64
CA GLY A 694 -13.50 21.90 5.85
C GLY A 694 -13.89 21.68 7.31
N TYR A 695 -14.66 20.63 7.57
CA TYR A 695 -15.30 20.38 8.86
C TYR A 695 -14.52 19.34 9.68
N TYR A 696 -14.47 19.51 11.00
CA TYR A 696 -14.09 18.53 12.03
C TYR A 696 -12.64 18.00 12.06
N GLY A 697 -11.94 17.88 10.92
CA GLY A 697 -10.58 17.34 10.82
C GLY A 697 -10.51 15.81 10.76
N HIS A 698 -9.36 15.26 10.34
CA HIS A 698 -9.17 13.82 10.14
C HIS A 698 -8.79 13.12 11.45
N ARG A 699 -9.29 11.89 11.66
CA ARG A 699 -8.99 11.09 12.86
C ARG A 699 -8.87 9.60 12.56
N ASN A 700 -7.94 8.90 13.21
CA ASN A 700 -7.83 7.46 13.13
C ASN A 700 -8.72 6.80 14.19
N LEU A 701 -9.68 5.98 13.77
CA LEU A 701 -10.55 5.22 14.65
C LEU A 701 -9.99 3.80 14.80
N ILE A 702 -9.62 3.43 16.03
CA ILE A 702 -8.91 2.18 16.35
C ILE A 702 -9.77 1.34 17.29
N PHE A 703 -9.98 0.07 16.95
CA PHE A 703 -10.82 -0.87 17.70
C PHE A 703 -10.01 -1.95 18.40
N ALA A 704 -10.37 -2.26 19.65
CA ALA A 704 -9.85 -3.44 20.34
C ALA A 704 -10.33 -4.74 19.68
N SER A 705 -11.60 -4.78 19.26
CA SER A 705 -12.16 -5.95 18.60
C SER A 705 -11.79 -5.96 17.11
N PRO A 706 -11.05 -6.97 16.63
CA PRO A 706 -10.77 -7.12 15.20
C PRO A 706 -11.97 -7.69 14.43
N TYR A 707 -13.15 -7.80 15.06
CA TYR A 707 -14.42 -8.26 14.50
C TYR A 707 -15.48 -7.15 14.45
N PHE A 708 -15.08 -5.89 14.66
CA PHE A 708 -16.02 -4.78 14.67
C PHE A 708 -16.79 -4.70 13.33
N PRO A 709 -18.13 -4.62 13.34
CA PRO A 709 -18.94 -5.04 12.19
C PRO A 709 -19.03 -4.01 11.05
N ARG A 710 -18.59 -2.77 11.25
CA ARG A 710 -18.72 -1.69 10.28
C ARG A 710 -17.65 -0.61 10.46
N TRP A 711 -17.61 0.31 9.50
CA TRP A 711 -16.74 1.47 9.50
C TRP A 711 -17.60 2.76 9.48
N PHE A 712 -16.99 3.94 9.60
CA PHE A 712 -17.66 5.23 9.60
C PHE A 712 -17.10 6.15 8.51
N ASN A 713 -17.91 7.09 8.05
CA ASN A 713 -17.51 7.96 6.95
C ASN A 713 -17.89 9.40 7.23
N ALA A 714 -16.91 10.29 7.33
CA ALA A 714 -17.13 11.71 7.59
C ALA A 714 -17.99 12.40 6.51
N ARG A 715 -18.11 11.80 5.31
CA ARG A 715 -18.99 12.29 4.24
C ARG A 715 -20.48 12.12 4.52
N ASN A 716 -20.84 11.43 5.62
CA ASN A 716 -22.20 11.39 6.15
C ASN A 716 -22.57 12.65 6.97
N ASP A 717 -21.63 13.59 7.13
CA ASP A 717 -21.77 14.80 7.95
C ASP A 717 -21.97 14.54 9.46
N ASP A 718 -21.72 13.31 9.92
CA ASP A 718 -21.67 13.00 11.34
C ASP A 718 -20.56 13.80 12.03
N THR A 719 -20.85 14.35 13.19
CA THR A 719 -19.85 14.97 14.07
C THR A 719 -19.07 13.90 14.83
N PRO A 720 -17.83 14.18 15.28
CA PRO A 720 -17.08 13.24 16.13
C PRO A 720 -17.88 12.79 17.37
N GLN A 721 -18.64 13.70 18.00
CA GLN A 721 -19.49 13.36 19.15
C GLN A 721 -20.56 12.32 18.81
N GLN A 722 -21.23 12.45 17.66
CA GLN A 722 -22.24 11.46 17.23
C GLN A 722 -21.62 10.08 17.02
N ILE A 723 -20.42 10.01 16.44
CA ILE A 723 -19.67 8.77 16.29
C ILE A 723 -19.35 8.16 17.66
N TRP A 724 -18.83 8.94 18.60
CA TRP A 724 -18.51 8.46 19.95
C TRP A 724 -19.75 7.95 20.70
N ASP A 725 -20.86 8.68 20.63
CA ASP A 725 -22.11 8.28 21.27
C ASP A 725 -22.66 6.98 20.67
N GLU A 726 -22.56 6.82 19.34
CA GLU A 726 -22.97 5.58 18.68
C GLU A 726 -22.07 4.42 19.07
N LEU A 727 -20.75 4.61 19.10
CA LEU A 727 -19.80 3.60 19.54
C LEU A 727 -20.01 3.16 20.99
N ARG A 728 -20.33 4.11 21.89
CA ARG A 728 -20.71 3.79 23.28
C ARG A 728 -22.00 2.98 23.36
N LYS A 729 -23.01 3.32 22.56
CA LYS A 729 -24.26 2.52 22.45
C LYS A 729 -23.97 1.10 21.97
N MET A 730 -23.02 0.95 21.04
CA MET A 730 -22.53 -0.34 20.57
C MET A 730 -21.61 -1.06 21.58
N LYS A 731 -21.28 -0.43 22.72
CA LYS A 731 -20.32 -0.91 23.72
C LYS A 731 -18.94 -1.24 23.11
N ALA A 732 -18.54 -0.47 22.10
CA ALA A 732 -17.26 -0.65 21.44
C ALA A 732 -16.11 -0.24 22.37
N ASN A 733 -15.03 -1.03 22.39
CA ASN A 733 -13.76 -0.63 22.98
C ASN A 733 -12.90 0.00 21.88
N PHE A 734 -12.75 1.33 21.92
CA PHE A 734 -12.10 2.11 20.87
C PHE A 734 -11.34 3.33 21.40
N VAL A 735 -10.46 3.88 20.56
CA VAL A 735 -9.95 5.25 20.65
C VAL A 735 -10.01 5.90 19.27
N GLN A 736 -10.17 7.21 19.23
CA GLN A 736 -10.18 8.00 18.01
C GLN A 736 -9.10 9.10 18.11
N ILE A 737 -8.14 9.12 17.20
CA ILE A 737 -6.89 9.88 17.33
C ILE A 737 -6.81 10.95 16.22
N PRO A 738 -6.92 12.26 16.52
CA PRO A 738 -6.70 13.31 15.53
C PRO A 738 -5.23 13.39 15.13
N HIS A 739 -4.97 13.60 13.84
CA HIS A 739 -3.61 13.58 13.31
C HIS A 739 -3.25 14.75 12.37
N GLN A 740 -4.24 15.37 11.73
CA GLN A 740 -4.06 16.61 10.96
C GLN A 740 -4.42 17.78 11.85
N LEU A 741 -3.54 18.10 12.81
CA LEU A 741 -3.85 19.10 13.81
C LEU A 741 -3.95 20.49 13.15
N ALA A 742 -2.82 21.12 12.88
CA ALA A 742 -2.80 22.44 12.25
C ALA A 742 -2.71 22.38 10.72
N ASP A 743 -2.91 21.24 10.06
CA ASP A 743 -2.65 21.10 8.61
C ASP A 743 -3.61 21.93 7.74
N THR A 744 -3.07 22.71 6.79
CA THR A 744 -3.84 23.42 5.74
C THR A 744 -3.67 22.81 4.35
N GLY A 745 -2.87 21.75 4.22
CA GLY A 745 -2.91 20.87 3.07
C GLY A 745 -4.16 19.98 3.03
N ASN A 746 -4.77 19.77 4.20
CA ASN A 746 -6.01 19.04 4.42
C ASN A 746 -6.86 19.79 5.47
N VAL A 747 -7.82 19.12 6.12
CA VAL A 747 -8.74 19.75 7.09
C VAL A 747 -8.10 19.75 8.48
N PRO A 748 -7.83 20.91 9.10
CA PRO A 748 -7.29 20.97 10.46
C PRO A 748 -8.30 20.44 11.49
N VAL A 749 -7.80 19.96 12.62
CA VAL A 749 -8.62 19.40 13.70
C VAL A 749 -9.55 20.45 14.30
N ASP A 750 -10.82 20.12 14.49
CA ASP A 750 -11.73 20.92 15.30
C ASP A 750 -11.62 20.51 16.77
N TRP A 751 -10.96 21.36 17.57
CA TRP A 751 -10.75 21.14 19.01
C TRP A 751 -12.01 21.37 19.86
N ASP A 752 -13.10 21.90 19.30
CA ASP A 752 -14.40 21.96 19.99
C ASP A 752 -14.94 20.55 20.24
N PHE A 753 -14.54 19.58 19.40
CA PHE A 753 -14.75 18.16 19.66
C PHE A 753 -13.55 17.56 20.40
N ASN A 754 -13.73 17.36 21.69
CA ASN A 754 -12.76 16.70 22.56
C ASN A 754 -13.48 15.81 23.57
N ASP A 755 -12.92 14.64 23.83
CA ASP A 755 -13.41 13.70 24.83
C ASP A 755 -12.23 12.91 25.39
N LYS A 756 -12.00 12.97 26.70
CA LYS A 756 -10.79 12.40 27.31
C LYS A 756 -10.71 10.87 27.23
N VAL A 757 -11.82 10.18 26.96
CA VAL A 757 -11.89 8.71 26.88
C VAL A 757 -11.89 8.25 25.43
N ALA A 758 -12.69 8.89 24.57
CA ALA A 758 -12.77 8.55 23.16
C ALA A 758 -11.60 9.12 22.35
N GLN A 759 -11.09 10.30 22.71
CA GLN A 759 -9.96 10.99 22.05
C GLN A 759 -8.87 11.35 23.08
N PRO A 760 -8.19 10.33 23.67
CA PRO A 760 -7.26 10.57 24.77
C PRO A 760 -5.90 11.12 24.32
N VAL A 761 -5.53 10.92 23.04
CA VAL A 761 -4.22 11.29 22.47
C VAL A 761 -4.38 11.88 21.07
N ALA A 762 -3.39 12.66 20.64
CA ALA A 762 -3.25 13.21 19.29
C ALA A 762 -1.88 12.88 18.69
N GLU A 763 -1.79 12.79 17.37
CA GLU A 763 -0.50 12.68 16.69
C GLU A 763 0.18 14.06 16.63
N ILE A 764 1.19 14.27 17.47
CA ILE A 764 1.98 15.51 17.48
C ILE A 764 2.93 15.59 16.28
N PHE A 765 3.28 14.45 15.69
CA PHE A 765 4.22 14.35 14.60
C PHE A 765 3.80 13.26 13.61
N GLN A 766 3.96 13.56 12.32
CA GLN A 766 3.76 12.62 11.20
C GLN A 766 4.76 12.86 10.06
N ALA A 767 4.63 12.17 8.92
CA ALA A 767 5.51 12.40 7.76
C ALA A 767 5.51 13.87 7.28
N ARG A 768 4.41 14.61 7.51
CA ARG A 768 4.31 16.06 7.26
C ARG A 768 5.03 16.93 8.29
N GLN A 769 5.64 16.33 9.29
CA GLN A 769 6.37 16.89 10.42
C GLN A 769 5.50 17.29 11.63
N SER A 770 6.04 18.11 12.54
CA SER A 770 5.50 18.43 13.87
C SER A 770 4.36 19.44 13.86
N TYR A 771 3.38 19.21 14.73
CA TYR A 771 2.28 20.09 15.10
C TYR A 771 2.35 20.52 16.57
N GLU A 772 3.56 20.62 17.15
CA GLU A 772 3.77 21.06 18.53
C GLU A 772 3.28 22.51 18.75
N TYR A 773 3.86 23.49 18.03
CA TYR A 773 3.45 24.89 18.01
C TYR A 773 4.01 25.60 16.76
N LYS A 774 3.56 26.83 16.50
CA LYS A 774 4.08 27.67 15.41
C LYS A 774 5.54 28.04 15.64
N GLY A 775 6.43 27.60 14.75
CA GLY A 775 7.88 27.78 14.85
C GLY A 775 8.59 26.65 15.58
N ALA A 776 7.89 25.57 15.93
CA ALA A 776 8.52 24.42 16.57
C ALA A 776 9.60 23.75 15.69
N PRO A 777 10.58 23.07 16.32
CA PRO A 777 11.49 22.21 15.59
C PRO A 777 10.74 21.22 14.71
N ARG A 778 11.14 21.14 13.44
CA ARG A 778 10.46 20.33 12.41
C ARG A 778 8.97 20.66 12.31
N GLN A 779 8.54 21.92 12.41
CA GLN A 779 7.13 22.25 12.14
C GLN A 779 6.69 21.75 10.75
N ALA A 780 5.44 21.30 10.63
CA ALA A 780 4.79 21.04 9.34
C ALA A 780 4.80 22.29 8.43
N ALA A 781 4.94 22.05 7.12
CA ALA A 781 5.15 23.13 6.14
C ALA A 781 3.90 23.99 5.90
N ARG A 782 2.70 23.42 6.06
CA ARG A 782 1.40 24.06 5.87
C ARG A 782 0.65 24.03 7.19
N THR A 783 0.46 25.20 7.81
CA THR A 783 -0.10 25.29 9.16
C THR A 783 -1.11 26.41 9.34
N LEU A 784 -2.11 26.19 10.20
CA LEU A 784 -3.08 27.16 10.71
C LEU A 784 -2.88 27.36 12.22
N GLU A 785 -2.78 28.61 12.65
CA GLU A 785 -2.67 28.95 14.08
C GLU A 785 -3.98 28.67 14.82
N GLY A 786 -3.91 28.34 16.12
CA GLY A 786 -5.06 27.97 16.93
C GLY A 786 -5.42 26.47 16.91
N HIS A 787 -4.70 25.68 16.11
CA HIS A 787 -4.95 24.24 15.92
C HIS A 787 -3.76 23.35 16.32
N PHE A 788 -2.63 23.89 16.76
CA PHE A 788 -1.50 23.10 17.25
C PHE A 788 -1.86 22.39 18.57
N ILE A 789 -1.08 21.39 18.97
CA ILE A 789 -1.36 20.68 20.24
C ILE A 789 -1.23 21.60 21.46
N GLN A 790 -0.30 22.56 21.42
CA GLN A 790 -0.17 23.59 22.46
C GLN A 790 -1.39 24.51 22.54
N ASP A 791 -2.10 24.76 21.43
CA ASP A 791 -3.33 25.54 21.42
C ASP A 791 -4.46 24.77 22.14
N ALA A 792 -4.53 23.44 21.93
CA ALA A 792 -5.47 22.59 22.65
C ALA A 792 -5.22 22.61 24.16
N TRP A 793 -3.96 22.48 24.59
CA TRP A 793 -3.61 22.54 26.01
C TRP A 793 -3.86 23.92 26.63
N ALA A 794 -3.61 25.01 25.90
CA ALA A 794 -3.94 26.36 26.35
C ALA A 794 -5.45 26.57 26.57
N ARG A 795 -6.29 25.87 25.80
CA ARG A 795 -7.76 25.82 25.99
C ARG A 795 -8.20 24.95 27.17
N GLY A 796 -7.28 24.29 27.87
CA GLY A 796 -7.56 23.39 28.98
C GLY A 796 -8.00 21.99 28.56
N ILE A 797 -7.82 21.61 27.29
CA ILE A 797 -8.10 20.27 26.80
C ILE A 797 -7.03 19.32 27.32
N VAL A 798 -7.45 18.24 27.97
CA VAL A 798 -6.55 17.18 28.48
C VAL A 798 -6.42 16.10 27.43
N ILE A 799 -5.32 16.15 26.68
CA ILE A 799 -5.02 15.22 25.60
C ILE A 799 -3.52 14.92 25.59
N GLY A 800 -3.16 13.65 25.54
CA GLY A 800 -1.79 13.17 25.45
C GLY A 800 -1.27 13.19 24.01
N VAL A 801 -0.06 12.69 23.80
CA VAL A 801 0.56 12.68 22.47
C VAL A 801 1.14 11.33 22.10
N ILE A 802 1.03 11.01 20.81
CA ILE A 802 1.77 9.96 20.11
C ILE A 802 2.33 10.54 18.82
N ALA A 803 3.04 9.73 18.03
CA ALA A 803 3.41 10.05 16.65
C ALA A 803 3.14 8.84 15.77
N SER A 804 2.79 9.06 14.50
CA SER A 804 2.60 8.01 13.50
C SER A 804 2.81 8.61 12.10
N PRO A 805 3.19 7.85 11.07
CA PRO A 805 3.68 8.39 9.81
C PRO A 805 2.59 8.90 8.86
N ASP A 806 1.34 8.41 8.93
CA ASP A 806 0.25 8.56 7.94
C ASP A 806 0.56 7.78 6.65
N HIS A 807 1.65 8.15 5.97
CA HIS A 807 2.16 7.45 4.79
C HIS A 807 3.62 7.04 4.95
N GLY A 808 3.90 5.82 4.54
CA GLY A 808 5.23 5.35 4.16
C GLY A 808 6.06 4.78 5.29
N GLY A 809 5.51 4.65 6.49
CA GLY A 809 6.06 3.89 7.60
C GLY A 809 7.27 4.53 8.26
N GLY A 810 7.48 4.20 9.53
CA GLY A 810 8.74 4.43 10.25
C GLY A 810 9.05 5.86 10.72
N GLN A 811 8.53 6.93 10.10
CA GLN A 811 8.94 8.33 10.40
C GLN A 811 8.48 8.88 11.77
N GLY A 812 7.45 8.30 12.37
CA GLY A 812 6.95 8.65 13.70
C GLY A 812 6.49 7.38 14.42
N LYS A 813 6.56 7.36 15.74
CA LYS A 813 6.21 6.19 16.56
C LYS A 813 5.41 6.56 17.79
N ALA A 814 4.42 5.72 18.07
CA ALA A 814 3.75 5.69 19.36
C ALA A 814 4.60 4.85 20.32
N ALA A 815 4.87 5.40 21.50
CA ALA A 815 5.57 4.71 22.57
C ALA A 815 4.61 4.60 23.76
N VAL A 816 4.25 3.38 24.16
CA VAL A 816 3.14 3.12 25.09
C VAL A 816 3.63 2.29 26.27
N TYR A 817 3.36 2.75 27.49
CA TYR A 817 3.64 2.02 28.72
C TYR A 817 2.41 1.20 29.15
N ALA A 818 2.48 -0.11 28.94
CA ALA A 818 1.39 -1.05 29.22
C ALA A 818 1.87 -2.28 30.02
N PRO A 819 1.00 -2.95 30.79
CA PRO A 819 1.35 -4.17 31.51
C PRO A 819 1.75 -5.31 30.56
N GLU A 820 0.92 -5.56 29.54
CA GLU A 820 1.15 -6.60 28.54
C GLU A 820 0.95 -6.08 27.11
N LEU A 821 1.48 -6.83 26.14
CA LEU A 821 1.29 -6.55 24.71
C LEU A 821 -0.04 -7.16 24.23
N THR A 822 -1.15 -6.52 24.60
CA THR A 822 -2.51 -6.88 24.16
C THR A 822 -3.23 -5.67 23.58
N ARG A 823 -4.33 -5.90 22.84
CA ARG A 823 -5.10 -4.79 22.26
C ARG A 823 -5.71 -3.93 23.36
N GLU A 824 -6.22 -4.57 24.39
CA GLU A 824 -6.87 -3.97 25.56
C GLU A 824 -5.89 -3.11 26.35
N ASP A 825 -4.75 -3.66 26.75
CA ASP A 825 -3.76 -2.96 27.56
C ASP A 825 -3.13 -1.76 26.85
N ILE A 826 -2.90 -1.87 25.54
CA ILE A 826 -2.42 -0.76 24.72
C ILE A 826 -3.47 0.36 24.68
N LEU A 827 -4.74 0.04 24.40
CA LEU A 827 -5.79 1.06 24.38
C LEU A 827 -6.05 1.68 25.76
N ASP A 828 -5.98 0.91 26.83
CA ASP A 828 -6.14 1.42 28.20
C ASP A 828 -4.96 2.30 28.61
N ALA A 829 -3.73 1.96 28.20
CA ALA A 829 -2.57 2.81 28.38
C ALA A 829 -2.69 4.13 27.59
N LEU A 830 -3.21 4.10 26.35
CA LEU A 830 -3.51 5.32 25.58
C LEU A 830 -4.58 6.18 26.26
N ARG A 831 -5.66 5.59 26.78
CA ARG A 831 -6.70 6.31 27.56
C ARG A 831 -6.13 6.99 28.79
N ALA A 832 -5.24 6.30 29.49
CA ALA A 832 -4.49 6.84 30.62
C ALA A 832 -3.38 7.83 30.19
N ARG A 833 -3.16 8.02 28.88
CA ARG A 833 -2.09 8.85 28.29
C ARG A 833 -0.69 8.47 28.78
N ARG A 834 -0.50 7.20 29.19
CA ARG A 834 0.80 6.62 29.54
C ARG A 834 1.61 6.33 28.28
N CYS A 835 1.78 7.34 27.46
CA CYS A 835 2.38 7.24 26.16
C CYS A 835 3.06 8.55 25.77
N TYR A 836 3.89 8.47 24.75
CA TYR A 836 4.57 9.62 24.19
C TYR A 836 4.82 9.41 22.70
N GLY A 837 5.09 10.52 22.00
CA GLY A 837 5.44 10.51 20.59
C GLY A 837 6.94 10.68 20.40
N THR A 838 7.51 9.95 19.44
CA THR A 838 8.86 10.21 18.95
C THR A 838 8.84 10.29 17.43
N THR A 839 9.84 10.94 16.84
CA THR A 839 10.09 10.89 15.41
C THR A 839 10.55 9.46 15.01
N ALA A 840 11.43 9.29 14.03
CA ALA A 840 11.82 7.97 13.57
C ALA A 840 12.60 7.16 14.63
N ALA A 841 13.36 7.82 15.51
CA ALA A 841 14.20 7.13 16.49
C ALA A 841 13.44 6.63 17.73
N ARG A 842 13.83 5.46 18.25
CA ARG A 842 13.37 4.94 19.55
C ARG A 842 14.10 5.63 20.70
N ILE A 843 13.61 6.81 21.06
CA ILE A 843 14.09 7.57 22.22
C ILE A 843 13.29 7.11 23.45
N PHE A 844 13.93 6.41 24.39
CA PHE A 844 13.30 6.09 25.67
C PHE A 844 13.03 7.38 26.45
N LEU A 845 11.86 7.51 27.08
CA LEU A 845 11.50 8.67 27.87
C LEU A 845 10.58 8.29 29.04
N ASP A 846 11.06 8.42 30.29
CA ASP A 846 10.27 8.34 31.53
C ASP A 846 10.22 9.73 32.16
N VAL A 847 9.02 10.30 32.33
CA VAL A 847 8.79 11.64 32.87
C VAL A 847 7.80 11.53 34.01
N ARG A 848 8.17 12.12 35.15
CA ARG A 848 7.34 12.14 36.35
C ARG A 848 7.24 13.53 36.94
N VAL A 849 6.07 13.88 37.44
CA VAL A 849 5.82 15.14 38.16
C VAL A 849 5.26 14.81 39.54
N ASN A 850 5.99 15.19 40.60
CA ASN A 850 5.72 14.77 41.98
C ASN A 850 5.55 13.23 42.11
N GLY A 851 6.34 12.47 41.34
CA GLY A 851 6.30 11.00 41.32
C GLY A 851 5.21 10.38 40.44
N HIS A 852 4.26 11.18 39.92
CA HIS A 852 3.21 10.73 38.99
C HIS A 852 3.71 10.67 37.55
N LEU A 853 3.33 9.64 36.81
CA LEU A 853 3.78 9.38 35.45
C LEU A 853 3.14 10.36 34.44
N MET A 854 3.83 10.61 33.33
CA MET A 854 3.27 11.33 32.18
C MET A 854 1.85 10.85 31.82
N GLY A 855 0.97 11.81 31.47
CA GLY A 855 -0.42 11.55 31.13
C GLY A 855 -1.43 11.81 32.25
N GLU A 856 -0.98 11.85 33.50
CA GLU A 856 -1.85 11.97 34.68
C GLU A 856 -2.33 13.41 34.96
N GLU A 857 -3.47 13.51 35.65
CA GLU A 857 -3.99 14.74 36.24
C GLU A 857 -3.80 14.67 37.76
N ILE A 858 -3.07 15.61 38.36
CA ILE A 858 -2.74 15.62 39.79
C ILE A 858 -3.22 16.91 40.46
N ALA A 859 -3.54 16.79 41.76
CA ALA A 859 -3.83 17.92 42.62
C ALA A 859 -2.72 18.07 43.66
N VAL A 860 -2.21 19.29 43.84
CA VAL A 860 -1.04 19.56 44.68
C VAL A 860 -1.34 20.77 45.56
N LYS A 861 -0.89 20.75 46.81
CA LYS A 861 -1.11 21.87 47.72
C LYS A 861 -0.35 23.11 47.24
N ALA A 862 -0.92 24.30 47.45
CA ALA A 862 -0.26 25.57 47.14
C ALA A 862 1.14 25.69 47.78
N THR A 863 1.37 25.09 48.94
CA THR A 863 2.67 25.11 49.63
C THR A 863 3.69 24.10 49.11
N GLU A 864 3.27 23.12 48.31
CA GLU A 864 4.12 22.03 47.86
C GLU A 864 4.88 22.41 46.58
N PRO A 865 6.19 22.13 46.49
CA PRO A 865 6.94 22.36 45.26
C PRO A 865 6.53 21.37 44.17
N ILE A 866 6.64 21.79 42.91
CA ILE A 866 6.53 20.88 41.78
C ILE A 866 7.92 20.37 41.41
N VAL A 867 8.11 19.06 41.45
CA VAL A 867 9.36 18.37 41.10
C VAL A 867 9.12 17.56 39.84
N VAL A 868 9.88 17.87 38.79
CA VAL A 868 9.86 17.14 37.52
C VAL A 868 11.10 16.28 37.43
N ASN A 869 10.92 14.98 37.30
CA ASN A 869 11.98 14.02 36.98
C ASN A 869 11.84 13.59 35.53
N ALA A 870 12.94 13.55 34.80
CA ALA A 870 12.95 12.93 33.47
C ALA A 870 14.21 12.10 33.26
N ARG A 871 14.02 10.94 32.65
CA ARG A 871 15.08 10.08 32.13
C ARG A 871 14.86 9.85 30.65
N ALA A 872 15.88 10.16 29.84
CA ALA A 872 15.87 9.91 28.41
C ALA A 872 17.08 9.08 27.99
N ILE A 873 16.87 8.17 27.04
CA ILE A 873 17.96 7.41 26.39
C ILE A 873 17.74 7.46 24.89
N GLY A 874 18.59 8.20 24.18
CA GLY A 874 18.54 8.33 22.73
C GLY A 874 19.16 7.15 22.01
N ALA A 875 18.70 6.89 20.78
CA ALA A 875 19.38 5.97 19.85
C ALA A 875 20.77 6.50 19.41
N ASN A 876 20.95 7.81 19.55
CA ASN A 876 22.11 8.62 19.21
C ASN A 876 22.27 9.71 20.29
N ASP A 877 23.32 10.52 20.23
CA ASP A 877 23.61 11.57 21.22
C ASP A 877 22.41 12.51 21.41
N VAL A 878 22.01 12.67 22.68
CA VAL A 878 21.04 13.67 23.10
C VAL A 878 21.74 15.03 23.12
N GLU A 879 21.14 16.01 22.45
CA GLU A 879 21.59 17.41 22.45
C GLU A 879 21.06 18.14 23.68
N ALA A 880 19.76 18.00 23.95
CA ALA A 880 19.12 18.67 25.06
C ALA A 880 17.85 17.96 25.55
N ILE A 881 17.54 18.16 26.84
CA ILE A 881 16.20 17.98 27.36
C ILE A 881 15.61 19.36 27.71
N GLU A 882 14.37 19.58 27.31
CA GLU A 882 13.65 20.83 27.44
C GLU A 882 12.35 20.60 28.23
N LEU A 883 12.16 21.33 29.33
CA LEU A 883 10.96 21.30 30.15
C LEU A 883 10.04 22.47 29.80
N CYS A 884 8.84 22.15 29.35
CA CYS A 884 7.80 23.11 29.06
C CYS A 884 6.73 23.09 30.15
N ARG A 885 6.37 24.27 30.66
CA ARG A 885 5.26 24.50 31.57
C ARG A 885 4.29 25.49 30.92
N SER A 886 3.07 25.05 30.65
CA SER A 886 2.00 25.92 30.11
C SER A 886 2.43 26.74 28.89
N ASN A 887 2.93 26.05 27.85
CA ASN A 887 3.49 26.61 26.62
C ASN A 887 4.75 27.48 26.76
N GLN A 888 5.38 27.50 27.94
CA GLN A 888 6.67 28.17 28.14
C GLN A 888 7.75 27.15 28.47
N PHE A 889 8.82 27.11 27.66
CA PHE A 889 10.02 26.36 27.99
C PHE A 889 10.79 27.06 29.11
N ILE A 890 10.64 26.55 30.34
CA ILE A 890 11.17 27.17 31.56
C ILE A 890 12.57 26.65 31.93
N TYR A 891 13.01 25.55 31.32
CA TYR A 891 14.33 24.98 31.55
C TYR A 891 14.79 24.18 30.34
N THR A 892 16.06 24.34 29.97
CA THR A 892 16.75 23.55 28.94
C THR A 892 18.09 23.11 29.51
N LYS A 893 18.33 21.79 29.51
CA LYS A 893 19.58 21.19 29.93
C LYS A 893 20.29 20.61 28.70
N PRO A 894 21.43 21.19 28.27
CA PRO A 894 22.32 20.53 27.33
C PRO A 894 22.81 19.20 27.89
N ILE A 895 22.93 18.20 27.03
CA ILE A 895 23.39 16.85 27.39
C ILE A 895 24.63 16.51 26.56
N GLU A 896 25.57 15.83 27.20
CA GLU A 896 26.68 15.17 26.52
C GLU A 896 26.47 13.65 26.62
N GLY A 897 26.43 12.97 25.47
CA GLY A 897 26.20 11.53 25.39
C GLY A 897 24.76 11.14 25.08
N ARG A 898 24.43 9.86 25.28
CA ARG A 898 23.14 9.26 24.87
C ARG A 898 22.10 9.18 25.99
N GLU A 899 22.53 9.34 27.23
CA GLU A 899 21.67 9.22 28.40
C GLU A 899 21.57 10.56 29.11
N ALA A 900 20.39 10.85 29.62
CA ALA A 900 20.11 12.08 30.32
C ALA A 900 19.13 11.83 31.45
N ASP A 901 19.60 12.06 32.67
CA ASP A 901 18.79 12.09 33.88
C ASP A 901 18.80 13.52 34.43
N PHE A 902 17.62 14.03 34.78
CA PHE A 902 17.55 15.26 35.54
C PHE A 902 16.31 15.36 36.42
N THR A 903 16.48 16.14 37.48
CA THR A 903 15.44 16.55 38.42
C THR A 903 15.41 18.07 38.41
N PHE A 904 14.24 18.65 38.14
CA PHE A 904 14.01 20.08 38.21
C PHE A 904 12.93 20.39 39.24
N ARG A 905 13.25 21.33 40.14
CA ARG A 905 12.31 21.82 41.14
C ARG A 905 11.81 23.18 40.69
N ASP A 906 10.54 23.26 40.32
CA ASP A 906 9.88 24.51 39.98
C ASP A 906 9.58 25.29 41.26
N LEU A 907 10.37 26.33 41.50
CA LEU A 907 10.24 27.21 42.67
C LEU A 907 9.18 28.28 42.50
N LYS A 908 8.65 28.46 41.29
CA LYS A 908 7.59 29.43 41.00
C LYS A 908 6.47 28.78 40.18
N PRO A 909 5.83 27.68 40.67
CA PRO A 909 4.74 27.06 39.93
C PRO A 909 3.58 28.03 39.77
N LEU A 910 2.83 27.90 38.69
CA LEU A 910 1.65 28.73 38.46
C LEU A 910 0.53 28.35 39.45
N GLU A 911 -0.27 29.32 39.86
CA GLU A 911 -1.51 29.08 40.61
C GLU A 911 -2.57 28.46 39.70
N GLY A 912 -3.47 27.66 40.27
CA GLY A 912 -4.54 27.01 39.52
C GLY A 912 -4.04 25.88 38.61
N LYS A 913 -4.55 25.83 37.37
CA LYS A 913 -4.23 24.75 36.42
C LYS A 913 -2.98 25.08 35.60
N SER A 914 -2.04 24.14 35.57
CA SER A 914 -0.88 24.15 34.69
C SER A 914 -0.63 22.75 34.14
N TYR A 915 0.28 22.62 33.19
CA TYR A 915 0.76 21.32 32.71
C TYR A 915 2.25 21.37 32.43
N TYR A 916 2.91 20.23 32.60
CA TYR A 916 4.34 20.05 32.38
C TYR A 916 4.55 18.93 31.37
N TYR A 917 5.32 19.18 30.33
CA TYR A 917 5.80 18.13 29.42
C TYR A 917 7.27 18.34 29.09
N VAL A 918 7.92 17.26 28.66
CA VAL A 918 9.34 17.25 28.33
C VAL A 918 9.51 16.97 26.85
N ARG A 919 10.38 17.74 26.20
CA ARG A 919 10.89 17.47 24.85
C ARG A 919 12.35 17.05 24.92
N VAL A 920 12.69 15.99 24.21
CA VAL A 920 14.08 15.53 24.02
C VAL A 920 14.49 15.85 22.59
N ARG A 921 15.71 16.35 22.41
CA ARG A 921 16.31 16.58 21.09
C ARG A 921 17.62 15.83 20.97
N GLN A 922 17.78 15.08 19.88
CA GLN A 922 19.03 14.45 19.51
C GLN A 922 19.82 15.32 18.54
N LYS A 923 21.16 15.17 18.50
CA LYS A 923 22.04 15.94 17.62
C LYS A 923 21.76 15.74 16.12
N ASP A 924 21.12 14.63 15.75
CA ASP A 924 20.69 14.34 14.37
C ASP A 924 19.30 14.91 14.03
N GLY A 925 18.68 15.63 14.96
CA GLY A 925 17.39 16.31 14.77
C GLY A 925 16.17 15.44 15.03
N GLU A 926 16.34 14.23 15.56
CA GLU A 926 15.25 13.41 16.08
C GLU A 926 14.73 13.98 17.42
N LEU A 927 13.43 13.81 17.67
CA LEU A 927 12.71 14.45 18.76
C LEU A 927 11.78 13.44 19.45
N ALA A 928 11.61 13.60 20.76
CA ALA A 928 10.54 12.95 21.51
C ALA A 928 9.78 13.97 22.38
N TRP A 929 8.49 13.74 22.58
CA TRP A 929 7.60 14.58 23.38
C TRP A 929 6.80 13.72 24.33
N SER A 930 6.97 13.91 25.64
CA SER A 930 6.12 13.24 26.64
C SER A 930 4.68 13.73 26.52
N SER A 931 3.71 12.87 26.88
CA SER A 931 2.40 13.38 27.27
C SER A 931 2.55 14.34 28.48
N PRO A 932 1.74 15.40 28.60
CA PRO A 932 1.82 16.27 29.76
C PRO A 932 1.39 15.57 31.06
N VAL A 933 1.85 16.07 32.20
CA VAL A 933 1.17 15.91 33.49
C VAL A 933 0.43 17.21 33.79
N TRP A 934 -0.87 17.14 34.03
CA TRP A 934 -1.70 18.29 34.38
C TRP A 934 -1.73 18.46 35.88
N VAL A 935 -1.41 19.66 36.35
CA VAL A 935 -1.24 19.99 37.76
C VAL A 935 -2.29 21.03 38.14
N THR A 936 -3.14 20.70 39.10
CA THR A 936 -4.05 21.68 39.73
C THR A 936 -3.52 22.02 41.12
N ARG A 937 -3.04 23.26 41.28
CA ARG A 937 -2.64 23.79 42.58
C ARG A 937 -3.85 24.32 43.34
N ARG A 938 -4.02 23.87 44.59
CA ARG A 938 -5.13 24.24 45.47
C ARG A 938 -4.68 24.57 46.88
#